data_AF-A0A0V0G810-F1
#
_entry.id   AF-A0A0V0G810-F1
#
_cell.length_a   1.000
_cell.length_b   1.000
_cell.length_c   1.000
_cell.angle_alpha   90.00
_cell.angle_beta   90.00
_cell.angle_gamma   90.00
#
_symmetry.space_group_name_H-M   'P 1'
#
loop_
_entity.id
_entity.type
_entity.pdbx_description
1 polymer ?
#
loop_
_entity_poly.entity_id
_entity_poly.type
_entity_poly.pdbx_seq_one_letter_code
_entity_poly.pdbx_strand_id
1 'polypeptide(L)'
;TVSVLKLPRSEIPDHPLKPALAAAKLEIRGLKSIGESNSSTTSHSVISPTLINDPLLSAMDGVDPLSAMAAQAEFDDIEIKLKKKPEEKLSSWKEQRLFILNKYTTVNKLSINTGIISHKDCNPQVTQSDSSKLRLEDVDDIFSKDITYLPQEFIESINELNNELVKAWQQDFRVKALKIVIQSAKFLVDTSVVSFYPSKFVLITDILDVFGNLIYERLWNKADYRQDVPDSSSKTPTASAVPESAKETCRNWFYKIASIRELIPRLYVEAAALKSYSFLTNSEFVHALKKLITMVRGIGDPLVAVYARCYLSRVGISLPNMNNSFAKDNFTDFLLTYDQIFRPSIQSELNKQKIDMPTYLNSFVPAIDWLLRDAVSKVSDVQLHDIFCLCSKKKNKGLLLNSILSTFQKDYIALKAESFIAEIGDCLEDLFPLHLLIQKLGECLQERSVSNPNLMIRHMWKIISHLNNLSEYLSCVLAWNSFIVRYCSLNEINNLLDEIIMQIGTDVKSCYPAIQDIMIGVVKNFPELDLIFTMDKFLPLLDLLASDIKADTCRKILEYFAFHPSIYSTTDPVTTNALIFIAKILHDSVNILTVEDEKRQIGVIISKIIRKIKFTSDFEKQLAFYVDARATFINLDSVAITLIHCANKLAMETGKKVKSHHTRKTASFVHACAAFSFITIPSIRSEKARLQLYLITAQISLFNQCLGQADACIKIALLLLLELPHSFEIDGKVKTNDSFLEDYVRNLLSTLIVFPDCPEQGVLYLARGLINILNEYTTDKNLHTITRLFMFVLDMLCTVTQPDYPYHIKKVDSNDVLYGSDPKFLSDINNMCCIVVERILENIHNMSLRQEFKEQWIFLHDLFLRIMSLSDLESQGLSKLTLQIWQLVQNHEHRDLKLMTKTIEFLKKKT
;
A
#
# COMPACT_ATOMS: atom_id res chain seq x y z
N THR A 1 71.86 8.93 12.83
CA THR A 1 71.91 9.91 11.73
C THR A 1 70.63 9.76 10.94
N VAL A 2 69.96 10.88 10.73
CA VAL A 2 68.53 11.04 10.41
C VAL A 2 68.16 10.34 9.10
N SER A 3 67.30 9.31 9.16
CA SER A 3 66.64 8.74 7.98
C SER A 3 65.21 9.27 7.92
N VAL A 4 65.04 10.33 7.13
CA VAL A 4 63.74 10.92 6.81
C VAL A 4 63.02 9.96 5.86
N LEU A 5 61.80 9.54 6.19
CA LEU A 5 60.89 8.90 5.24
C LEU A 5 60.57 9.90 4.12
N LYS A 6 61.37 9.91 3.05
CA LYS A 6 61.07 10.66 1.83
C LYS A 6 60.41 9.73 0.82
N LEU A 7 59.10 9.91 0.62
CA LEU A 7 58.37 9.28 -0.48
C LEU A 7 58.43 10.17 -1.73
N PRO A 8 58.76 9.63 -2.92
CA PRO A 8 58.49 10.31 -4.18
C PRO A 8 56.97 10.34 -4.45
N ARG A 9 56.46 11.49 -4.89
CA ARG A 9 55.06 11.65 -5.32
C ARG A 9 54.82 10.80 -6.57
N SER A 10 53.91 9.83 -6.48
CA SER A 10 53.33 9.14 -7.65
C SER A 10 51.81 9.36 -7.61
N GLU A 11 51.21 9.72 -8.74
CA GLU A 11 49.76 9.81 -8.86
C GLU A 11 49.15 8.41 -8.81
N ILE A 12 48.39 8.12 -7.75
CA ILE A 12 47.64 6.88 -7.59
C ILE A 12 46.18 7.20 -7.95
N PRO A 13 45.60 6.60 -9.01
CA PRO A 13 44.23 6.93 -9.43
C PRO A 13 43.15 6.48 -8.41
N ASP A 14 43.46 5.49 -7.56
CA ASP A 14 42.57 4.97 -6.52
C ASP A 14 43.26 4.90 -5.16
N HIS A 15 42.82 5.78 -4.26
CA HIS A 15 43.26 5.84 -2.87
C HIS A 15 42.69 4.65 -2.07
N PRO A 16 43.44 3.98 -1.19
CA PRO A 16 42.94 2.86 -0.36
C PRO A 16 41.85 3.26 0.68
N LEU A 17 41.43 4.53 0.69
CA LEU A 17 40.34 5.08 1.51
C LEU A 17 39.20 5.67 0.65
N LYS A 18 39.22 5.49 -0.67
CA LYS A 18 38.11 5.87 -1.55
C LYS A 18 36.99 4.84 -1.37
N PRO A 19 35.71 5.24 -1.14
CA PRO A 19 34.61 4.30 -1.19
C PRO A 19 34.50 3.72 -2.61
N ALA A 20 34.47 2.40 -2.74
CA ALA A 20 34.34 1.73 -4.02
C ALA A 20 32.96 2.01 -4.63
N LEU A 21 32.89 2.84 -5.67
CA LEU A 21 31.73 2.92 -6.57
C LEU A 21 31.81 1.73 -7.53
N ALA A 22 30.94 0.74 -7.33
CA ALA A 22 30.81 -0.41 -8.21
C ALA A 22 30.26 0.02 -9.58
N ALA A 23 31.14 0.19 -10.58
CA ALA A 23 30.77 0.33 -11.98
C ALA A 23 30.93 -1.04 -12.68
N ALA A 24 29.84 -1.79 -12.80
CA ALA A 24 29.79 -3.00 -13.60
C ALA A 24 29.78 -2.63 -15.10
N LYS A 25 30.91 -2.80 -15.79
CA LYS A 25 30.95 -2.92 -17.26
C LYS A 25 30.88 -4.41 -17.62
N LEU A 26 29.70 -4.85 -18.03
CA LEU A 26 29.52 -6.14 -18.72
C LEU A 26 29.85 -5.93 -20.21
N GLU A 27 30.93 -6.56 -20.67
CA GLU A 27 31.20 -6.75 -22.10
C GLU A 27 30.21 -7.77 -22.67
N ILE A 28 29.30 -7.33 -23.54
CA ILE A 28 28.45 -8.21 -24.34
C ILE A 28 29.08 -8.35 -25.73
N ARG A 29 29.56 -9.55 -26.03
CA ARG A 29 30.16 -9.92 -27.31
C ARG A 29 29.08 -10.53 -28.22
N GLY A 30 28.74 -9.82 -29.30
CA GLY A 30 28.20 -10.41 -30.54
C GLY A 30 26.73 -10.13 -30.87
N LEU A 31 26.48 -9.21 -31.81
CA LEU A 31 25.65 -9.40 -33.02
C LEU A 31 25.66 -8.10 -33.86
N LYS A 32 25.54 -8.29 -35.18
CA LYS A 32 26.02 -7.45 -36.28
C LYS A 32 25.23 -6.15 -36.53
N SER A 33 25.95 -5.16 -37.07
CA SER A 33 25.46 -3.86 -37.58
C SER A 33 24.90 -3.92 -39.01
N ILE A 34 23.79 -3.20 -39.24
CA ILE A 34 23.35 -2.56 -40.51
C ILE A 34 22.49 -1.36 -40.00
N GLY A 35 22.73 -0.06 -40.25
CA GLY A 35 23.03 0.68 -41.48
C GLY A 35 21.80 1.54 -41.88
N GLU A 36 21.71 2.79 -41.38
CA GLU A 36 21.42 4.06 -42.13
C GLU A 36 19.91 4.40 -42.25
N SER A 37 19.38 5.64 -42.31
CA SER A 37 19.81 7.01 -41.99
C SER A 37 18.58 7.96 -42.04
N ASN A 38 18.57 8.98 -41.17
CA ASN A 38 18.03 10.36 -41.28
C ASN A 38 16.53 10.77 -41.26
N SER A 39 16.25 11.63 -40.25
CA SER A 39 15.37 12.84 -40.18
C SER A 39 13.84 12.67 -40.26
N SER A 40 12.98 13.33 -39.47
CA SER A 40 13.04 14.58 -38.69
C SER A 40 11.91 14.68 -37.63
N THR A 41 12.20 15.39 -36.51
CA THR A 41 11.30 16.18 -35.62
C THR A 41 10.04 15.57 -34.99
N THR A 42 10.04 15.38 -33.65
CA THR A 42 9.06 15.97 -32.69
C THR A 42 9.40 15.63 -31.22
N SER A 43 9.14 16.60 -30.35
CA SER A 43 9.09 16.63 -28.88
C SER A 43 8.66 15.34 -28.15
N HIS A 44 9.42 14.88 -27.13
CA HIS A 44 8.88 14.05 -26.05
C HIS A 44 9.68 14.10 -24.71
N SER A 45 8.92 14.35 -23.65
CA SER A 45 9.00 13.89 -22.25
C SER A 45 10.31 13.24 -21.74
N VAL A 46 10.97 13.95 -20.82
CA VAL A 46 12.03 13.42 -19.95
C VAL A 46 11.42 12.43 -18.95
N ILE A 47 11.67 11.14 -19.17
CA ILE A 47 11.46 10.07 -18.18
C ILE A 47 12.85 9.61 -17.75
N SER A 48 13.17 9.87 -16.49
CA SER A 48 14.38 9.45 -15.79
C SER A 48 14.36 7.94 -15.51
N PRO A 49 15.45 7.19 -15.78
CA PRO A 49 15.60 5.82 -15.29
C PRO A 49 16.48 5.82 -14.02
N THR A 50 15.87 5.68 -12.84
CA THR A 50 16.59 5.38 -11.59
C THR A 50 15.82 4.36 -10.77
N LEU A 51 15.91 3.08 -11.18
CA LEU A 51 15.74 1.94 -10.28
C LEU A 51 17.16 1.41 -10.00
N ILE A 52 17.78 1.93 -8.94
CA ILE A 52 18.98 1.37 -8.35
C ILE A 52 18.51 0.62 -7.11
N ASN A 53 18.57 -0.71 -7.19
CA ASN A 53 18.32 -1.62 -6.09
C ASN A 53 19.32 -1.35 -4.96
N ASP A 54 18.79 -1.11 -3.76
CA ASP A 54 19.52 -0.91 -2.52
C ASP A 54 19.92 -2.28 -1.91
N PRO A 55 21.22 -2.60 -1.77
CA PRO A 55 21.68 -3.93 -1.34
C PRO A 55 21.67 -4.14 0.19
N LEU A 56 20.81 -3.41 0.92
CA LEU A 56 20.63 -3.56 2.37
C LEU A 56 19.21 -3.98 2.79
N LEU A 57 18.25 -4.08 1.85
CA LEU A 57 16.89 -4.53 2.17
C LEU A 57 16.64 -6.03 1.96
N SER A 58 17.56 -6.77 1.34
CA SER A 58 17.35 -8.19 0.98
C SER A 58 17.91 -9.20 1.99
N ALA A 59 18.26 -8.79 3.22
CA ALA A 59 18.91 -9.64 4.21
C ALA A 59 18.09 -9.88 5.50
N MET A 60 16.78 -9.61 5.48
CA MET A 60 15.93 -9.74 6.68
C MET A 60 14.60 -10.52 6.52
N ASP A 61 14.32 -11.17 5.38
CA ASP A 61 13.11 -11.98 5.25
C ASP A 61 13.41 -13.48 5.32
N GLY A 62 13.38 -14.03 6.53
CA GLY A 62 13.22 -15.47 6.75
C GLY A 62 11.77 -15.85 6.50
N VAL A 63 11.46 -16.33 5.30
CA VAL A 63 10.12 -16.76 4.91
C VAL A 63 9.78 -18.08 5.59
N ASP A 64 8.67 -18.11 6.35
CA ASP A 64 8.06 -19.30 6.95
C ASP A 64 7.64 -20.29 5.84
N PRO A 65 7.99 -21.59 5.93
CA PRO A 65 7.64 -22.62 4.93
C PRO A 65 6.14 -22.75 4.61
N LEU A 66 5.23 -22.24 5.44
CA LEU A 66 3.79 -22.21 5.10
C LEU A 66 3.43 -21.11 4.07
N SER A 67 4.15 -19.98 4.07
CA SER A 67 3.94 -18.88 3.11
C SER A 67 4.48 -19.20 1.71
N ALA A 68 5.47 -20.09 1.62
CA ALA A 68 6.01 -20.57 0.34
C ALA A 68 5.04 -21.51 -0.41
N MET A 69 4.15 -22.21 0.30
CA MET A 69 3.13 -23.07 -0.33
C MET A 69 1.94 -22.26 -0.87
N ALA A 70 1.59 -21.13 -0.23
CA ALA A 70 0.55 -20.22 -0.73
C ALA A 70 0.98 -19.48 -2.02
N ALA A 71 2.26 -19.11 -2.14
CA ALA A 71 2.78 -18.41 -3.31
C ALA A 71 2.95 -19.30 -4.56
N GLN A 72 2.87 -20.62 -4.45
CA GLN A 72 2.89 -21.54 -5.59
C GLN A 72 1.51 -21.81 -6.20
N ALA A 73 0.43 -21.31 -5.59
CA ALA A 73 -0.93 -21.46 -6.11
C ALA A 73 -1.37 -20.32 -7.07
N GLU A 74 -0.54 -19.28 -7.25
CA GLU A 74 -0.87 -18.08 -8.06
C GLU A 74 -0.05 -17.96 -9.36
N PHE A 75 0.40 -19.08 -9.94
CA PHE A 75 0.96 -19.11 -11.29
C PHE A 75 -0.03 -19.69 -12.29
N ASP A 76 -1.07 -18.90 -12.61
CA ASP A 76 -1.80 -18.93 -13.88
C ASP A 76 -2.75 -17.73 -13.90
N ASP A 77 -2.27 -16.56 -14.34
CA ASP A 77 -3.03 -15.50 -15.01
C ASP A 77 -2.23 -14.19 -15.05
N ILE A 78 -1.43 -13.99 -16.10
CA ILE A 78 -0.91 -12.65 -16.46
C ILE A 78 -1.12 -12.41 -17.95
N GLU A 79 -2.28 -11.86 -18.30
CA GLU A 79 -2.48 -11.10 -19.54
C GLU A 79 -1.93 -9.67 -19.37
N ILE A 80 -1.07 -9.28 -20.31
CA ILE A 80 -0.37 -7.99 -20.38
C ILE A 80 -1.38 -6.83 -20.58
N LYS A 81 -1.55 -5.97 -19.57
CA LYS A 81 -2.26 -4.68 -19.71
C LYS A 81 -1.28 -3.54 -19.99
N LEU A 82 -1.19 -3.15 -21.25
CA LEU A 82 -0.74 -1.80 -21.65
C LEU A 82 -1.75 -0.76 -21.15
N LYS A 83 -1.26 0.25 -20.40
CA LYS A 83 -2.04 1.38 -19.87
C LYS A 83 -2.77 2.14 -20.98
N LYS A 84 -4.07 1.89 -21.11
CA LYS A 84 -5.07 2.86 -21.62
C LYS A 84 -5.70 3.57 -20.42
N LYS A 85 -6.14 4.82 -20.63
CA LYS A 85 -6.95 5.62 -19.69
C LYS A 85 -8.08 4.77 -19.07
N PRO A 86 -8.53 5.03 -17.83
CA PRO A 86 -9.59 4.26 -17.21
C PRO A 86 -10.91 4.59 -17.92
N GLU A 87 -11.24 3.84 -18.96
CA GLU A 87 -12.63 3.65 -19.32
C GLU A 87 -13.25 2.82 -18.19
N GLU A 88 -14.27 3.36 -17.52
CA GLU A 88 -15.06 2.68 -16.49
C GLU A 88 -15.52 1.33 -17.05
N LYS A 89 -14.81 0.25 -16.73
CA LYS A 89 -15.22 -1.11 -17.09
C LYS A 89 -16.52 -1.40 -16.34
N LEU A 90 -17.60 -1.55 -17.10
CA LEU A 90 -18.90 -2.00 -16.63
C LEU A 90 -18.73 -3.28 -15.79
N SER A 91 -19.07 -3.21 -14.49
CA SER A 91 -18.91 -4.34 -13.58
C SER A 91 -19.69 -5.55 -14.07
N SER A 92 -19.03 -6.70 -14.07
CA SER A 92 -19.60 -7.95 -14.59
C SER A 92 -20.72 -8.46 -13.68
N TRP A 93 -21.69 -9.21 -14.22
CA TRP A 93 -22.75 -9.85 -13.42
C TRP A 93 -22.19 -10.70 -12.27
N LYS A 94 -20.98 -11.26 -12.46
CA LYS A 94 -20.26 -12.03 -11.43
C LYS A 94 -19.92 -11.19 -10.19
N GLU A 95 -19.48 -9.94 -10.37
CA GLU A 95 -19.21 -9.02 -9.25
C GLU A 95 -20.51 -8.65 -8.52
N GLN A 96 -21.58 -8.38 -9.27
CA GLN A 96 -22.88 -8.06 -8.69
C GLN A 96 -23.48 -9.25 -7.93
N ARG A 97 -23.31 -10.46 -8.42
CA ARG A 97 -23.66 -11.70 -7.72
C ARG A 97 -22.96 -11.80 -6.36
N LEU A 98 -21.65 -11.57 -6.30
CA LEU A 98 -20.90 -11.61 -5.04
C LEU A 98 -21.38 -10.53 -4.07
N PHE A 99 -21.61 -9.31 -4.57
CA PHE A 99 -22.14 -8.21 -3.75
C PHE A 99 -23.52 -8.55 -3.15
N ILE A 100 -24.43 -9.11 -3.95
CA ILE A 100 -25.78 -9.47 -3.48
C ILE A 100 -25.71 -10.54 -2.40
N LEU A 101 -24.92 -11.60 -2.62
CA LEU A 101 -24.78 -12.70 -1.67
C LEU A 101 -24.16 -12.26 -0.34
N ASN A 102 -23.25 -11.30 -0.35
CA ASN A 102 -22.64 -10.76 0.87
C ASN A 102 -23.58 -9.82 1.63
N LYS A 103 -24.33 -8.96 0.92
CA LYS A 103 -25.16 -7.91 1.54
C LYS A 103 -26.54 -8.39 1.98
N TYR A 104 -27.17 -9.29 1.23
CA TYR A 104 -28.55 -9.73 1.47
C TYR A 104 -28.56 -11.11 2.15
N THR A 105 -28.05 -11.16 3.37
CA THR A 105 -28.09 -12.33 4.24
C THR A 105 -29.12 -12.15 5.35
N THR A 106 -29.64 -13.25 5.90
CA THR A 106 -30.66 -13.21 6.97
C THR A 106 -30.40 -14.25 8.04
N VAL A 107 -30.87 -13.99 9.26
CA VAL A 107 -30.83 -14.95 10.40
C VAL A 107 -32.18 -15.65 10.60
N ASN A 108 -33.24 -15.15 9.96
CA ASN A 108 -34.61 -15.67 10.12
C ASN A 108 -34.82 -16.98 9.36
N LYS A 109 -35.63 -17.89 9.95
CA LYS A 109 -36.02 -19.17 9.36
C LYS A 109 -36.93 -18.96 8.15
N LEU A 110 -36.66 -19.65 7.04
CA LEU A 110 -37.44 -19.63 5.80
C LEU A 110 -38.49 -20.75 5.85
N SER A 111 -39.78 -20.42 5.87
CA SER A 111 -40.86 -21.41 5.72
C SER A 111 -41.40 -21.37 4.29
N ILE A 112 -41.19 -22.44 3.51
CA ILE A 112 -41.59 -22.51 2.11
C ILE A 112 -42.81 -23.43 1.98
N ASN A 113 -43.97 -22.90 1.60
CA ASN A 113 -45.16 -23.72 1.29
C ASN A 113 -45.19 -24.03 -0.21
N THR A 114 -44.94 -25.28 -0.59
CA THR A 114 -45.14 -25.80 -1.95
C THR A 114 -46.57 -26.35 -2.11
N GLY A 115 -47.56 -25.46 -2.07
CA GLY A 115 -48.98 -25.85 -2.08
C GLY A 115 -49.40 -26.64 -3.34
N ILE A 116 -49.71 -27.93 -3.18
CA ILE A 116 -50.53 -28.72 -4.12
C ILE A 116 -51.93 -28.87 -3.52
N ILE A 117 -52.94 -28.53 -4.33
CA ILE A 117 -54.37 -28.56 -4.01
C ILE A 117 -54.80 -29.96 -3.54
N SER A 118 -55.29 -30.05 -2.30
CA SER A 118 -55.99 -31.22 -1.78
C SER A 118 -57.35 -31.36 -2.48
N HIS A 119 -57.50 -32.38 -3.32
CA HIS A 119 -58.82 -32.88 -3.70
C HIS A 119 -59.13 -34.13 -2.89
N LYS A 120 -60.16 -34.02 -2.03
CA LYS A 120 -60.78 -35.10 -1.27
C LYS A 120 -61.74 -35.94 -2.13
N ASP A 121 -61.67 -37.25 -1.88
CA ASP A 121 -62.68 -38.32 -1.99
C ASP A 121 -63.01 -38.96 -3.35
N CYS A 122 -62.58 -40.24 -3.55
CA CYS A 122 -63.44 -41.45 -3.53
C CYS A 122 -62.64 -42.76 -3.79
N ASN A 123 -63.13 -43.87 -3.21
CA ASN A 123 -62.53 -45.20 -2.98
C ASN A 123 -61.77 -45.93 -4.12
N PRO A 124 -60.90 -46.91 -3.78
CA PRO A 124 -60.08 -47.66 -4.72
C PRO A 124 -60.73 -48.98 -5.15
N GLN A 125 -60.75 -49.30 -6.45
CA GLN A 125 -60.65 -50.69 -6.93
C GLN A 125 -60.04 -50.79 -8.34
N VAL A 126 -59.22 -51.85 -8.49
CA VAL A 126 -58.79 -52.57 -9.71
C VAL A 126 -57.52 -52.09 -10.46
N THR A 127 -56.42 -52.72 -10.03
CA THR A 127 -55.32 -53.36 -10.80
C THR A 127 -54.93 -52.97 -12.23
N GLN A 128 -53.62 -52.76 -12.35
CA GLN A 128 -52.63 -53.26 -13.35
C GLN A 128 -51.98 -52.25 -14.31
N SER A 129 -50.63 -52.37 -14.31
CA SER A 129 -49.59 -51.79 -15.19
C SER A 129 -49.27 -50.30 -15.02
N ASP A 130 -48.08 -50.01 -14.46
CA ASP A 130 -47.14 -48.96 -14.93
C ASP A 130 -45.90 -48.89 -14.04
N SER A 131 -44.80 -49.54 -14.45
CA SER A 131 -43.47 -49.42 -13.82
C SER A 131 -42.81 -48.04 -14.03
N SER A 132 -43.45 -47.16 -14.81
CA SER A 132 -43.05 -45.79 -15.10
C SER A 132 -43.61 -44.75 -14.13
N LYS A 133 -44.65 -45.10 -13.33
CA LYS A 133 -45.24 -44.20 -12.32
C LYS A 133 -44.42 -44.15 -11.03
N LEU A 134 -43.87 -45.29 -10.60
CA LEU A 134 -43.10 -45.44 -9.36
C LEU A 134 -41.77 -44.64 -9.31
N ARG A 135 -41.18 -44.24 -10.44
CA ARG A 135 -39.99 -43.35 -10.46
C ARG A 135 -40.34 -41.86 -10.52
N LEU A 136 -41.60 -41.53 -10.84
CA LEU A 136 -42.07 -40.16 -10.96
C LEU A 136 -42.59 -39.62 -9.62
N GLU A 137 -43.12 -40.50 -8.77
CA GLU A 137 -43.66 -40.24 -7.43
C GLU A 137 -42.54 -39.88 -6.42
N ASP A 138 -41.37 -40.54 -6.50
CA ASP A 138 -40.22 -40.24 -5.62
C ASP A 138 -39.70 -38.78 -5.75
N VAL A 139 -39.86 -38.15 -6.93
CA VAL A 139 -39.46 -36.75 -7.18
C VAL A 139 -40.58 -35.77 -6.80
N ASP A 140 -41.82 -36.24 -6.62
CA ASP A 140 -42.89 -35.39 -6.08
C ASP A 140 -42.87 -35.47 -4.54
N ASP A 141 -42.48 -36.61 -3.93
CA ASP A 141 -42.38 -36.81 -2.47
C ASP A 141 -41.23 -36.03 -1.78
N ILE A 142 -40.09 -35.81 -2.46
CA ILE A 142 -38.98 -34.99 -1.91
C ILE A 142 -39.41 -33.53 -1.72
N PHE A 143 -40.36 -33.03 -2.51
CA PHE A 143 -40.74 -31.62 -2.57
C PHE A 143 -42.14 -31.32 -1.99
N SER A 144 -42.82 -32.35 -1.47
CA SER A 144 -44.15 -32.28 -0.84
C SER A 144 -44.12 -31.97 0.66
N LYS A 145 -42.93 -31.88 1.27
CA LYS A 145 -42.78 -31.56 2.69
C LYS A 145 -42.61 -30.05 2.87
N ASP A 146 -43.43 -29.45 3.73
CA ASP A 146 -43.21 -28.09 4.26
C ASP A 146 -41.90 -28.10 5.07
N ILE A 147 -40.78 -27.79 4.42
CA ILE A 147 -39.45 -27.77 5.05
C ILE A 147 -39.13 -26.33 5.43
N THR A 148 -38.76 -26.15 6.70
CA THR A 148 -38.23 -24.88 7.20
C THR A 148 -36.71 -24.91 7.04
N TYR A 149 -36.15 -24.02 6.22
CA TYR A 149 -34.70 -23.94 6.00
C TYR A 149 -34.08 -22.78 6.78
N LEU A 150 -32.86 -22.95 7.30
CA LEU A 150 -31.98 -21.80 7.55
C LEU A 150 -31.35 -21.34 6.22
N PRO A 151 -30.94 -20.06 6.07
CA PRO A 151 -30.36 -19.57 4.82
C PRO A 151 -29.10 -20.31 4.34
N GLN A 152 -28.28 -20.83 5.25
CA GLN A 152 -27.12 -21.67 4.90
C GLN A 152 -27.57 -23.05 4.38
N GLU A 153 -28.51 -23.70 5.06
CA GLU A 153 -29.12 -24.96 4.63
C GLU A 153 -29.85 -24.82 3.29
N PHE A 154 -30.43 -23.64 3.03
CA PHE A 154 -31.05 -23.32 1.75
C PHE A 154 -30.02 -23.24 0.62
N ILE A 155 -28.87 -22.60 0.85
CA ILE A 155 -27.77 -22.55 -0.14
C ILE A 155 -27.25 -23.96 -0.43
N GLU A 156 -27.07 -24.79 0.59
CA GLU A 156 -26.65 -26.19 0.46
C GLU A 156 -27.68 -26.99 -0.34
N SER A 157 -28.97 -26.88 0.00
CA SER A 157 -30.05 -27.56 -0.71
C SER A 157 -30.14 -27.14 -2.18
N ILE A 158 -29.93 -25.86 -2.50
CA ILE A 158 -29.91 -25.38 -3.89
C ILE A 158 -28.68 -25.92 -4.64
N ASN A 159 -27.52 -26.00 -4.00
CA ASN A 159 -26.33 -26.62 -4.59
C ASN A 159 -26.51 -28.12 -4.83
N GLU A 160 -27.18 -28.83 -3.92
CA GLU A 160 -27.57 -30.23 -4.10
C GLU A 160 -28.50 -30.40 -5.30
N LEU A 161 -29.53 -29.56 -5.43
CA LEU A 161 -30.43 -29.57 -6.59
C LEU A 161 -29.69 -29.32 -7.91
N ASN A 162 -28.70 -28.42 -7.92
CA ASN A 162 -27.85 -28.19 -9.09
C ASN A 162 -27.00 -29.44 -9.44
N ASN A 163 -26.43 -30.09 -8.43
CA ASN A 163 -25.69 -31.35 -8.63
C ASN A 163 -26.61 -32.47 -9.13
N GLU A 164 -27.82 -32.58 -8.60
CA GLU A 164 -28.83 -33.54 -9.08
C GLU A 164 -29.28 -33.25 -10.51
N LEU A 165 -29.43 -31.98 -10.89
CA LEU A 165 -29.74 -31.57 -12.26
C LEU A 165 -28.67 -32.08 -13.24
N VAL A 166 -27.40 -31.82 -12.94
CA VAL A 166 -26.27 -32.24 -13.80
C VAL A 166 -26.19 -33.77 -13.86
N LYS A 167 -26.35 -34.48 -12.73
CA LYS A 167 -26.38 -35.96 -12.70
C LYS A 167 -27.54 -36.52 -13.53
N ALA A 168 -28.74 -35.97 -13.37
CA ALA A 168 -29.91 -36.39 -14.15
C ALA A 168 -29.74 -36.12 -15.65
N TRP A 169 -29.06 -35.04 -16.02
CA TRP A 169 -28.75 -34.72 -17.41
C TRP A 169 -27.74 -35.70 -18.03
N GLN A 170 -26.69 -36.06 -17.28
CA GLN A 170 -25.67 -37.04 -17.68
C GLN A 170 -26.26 -38.46 -17.84
N GLN A 171 -27.25 -38.81 -17.01
CA GLN A 171 -27.98 -40.08 -17.08
C GLN A 171 -29.12 -40.10 -18.14
N ASP A 172 -29.21 -39.08 -18.99
CA ASP A 172 -30.26 -38.91 -20.00
C ASP A 172 -31.71 -38.81 -19.46
N PHE A 173 -31.88 -38.60 -18.15
CA PHE A 173 -33.19 -38.39 -17.51
C PHE A 173 -33.70 -36.95 -17.71
N ARG A 174 -34.00 -36.60 -18.96
CA ARG A 174 -34.35 -35.22 -19.37
C ARG A 174 -35.67 -34.71 -18.76
N VAL A 175 -36.63 -35.60 -18.49
CA VAL A 175 -37.90 -35.24 -17.83
C VAL A 175 -37.64 -34.91 -16.35
N LYS A 176 -36.77 -35.67 -15.68
CA LYS A 176 -36.34 -35.39 -14.30
C LYS A 176 -35.59 -34.05 -14.22
N ALA A 177 -34.67 -33.79 -15.15
CA ALA A 177 -33.98 -32.50 -15.25
C ALA A 177 -34.96 -31.32 -15.43
N LEU A 178 -35.98 -31.47 -16.30
CA LEU A 178 -37.01 -30.44 -16.47
C LEU A 178 -37.86 -30.25 -15.21
N LYS A 179 -38.24 -31.32 -14.50
CA LYS A 179 -38.97 -31.26 -13.23
C LYS A 179 -38.19 -30.48 -12.16
N ILE A 180 -36.90 -30.80 -11.98
CA ILE A 180 -36.01 -30.12 -11.01
C ILE A 180 -36.01 -28.60 -11.28
N VAL A 181 -35.82 -28.20 -12.54
CA VAL A 181 -35.76 -26.78 -12.90
C VAL A 181 -37.09 -26.06 -12.71
N ILE A 182 -38.22 -26.72 -13.03
CA ILE A 182 -39.56 -26.17 -12.75
C ILE A 182 -39.72 -25.94 -11.25
N GLN A 183 -39.33 -26.91 -10.41
CA GLN A 183 -39.38 -26.78 -8.95
C GLN A 183 -38.44 -25.68 -8.44
N SER A 184 -37.22 -25.58 -8.97
CA SER A 184 -36.30 -24.48 -8.64
C SER A 184 -36.93 -23.10 -8.93
N ALA A 185 -37.58 -22.95 -10.09
CA ALA A 185 -38.25 -21.69 -10.44
C ALA A 185 -39.50 -21.40 -9.58
N LYS A 186 -40.17 -22.43 -9.04
CA LYS A 186 -41.31 -22.24 -8.11
C LYS A 186 -40.89 -21.57 -6.81
N PHE A 187 -39.67 -21.79 -6.34
CA PHE A 187 -39.17 -21.09 -5.14
C PHE A 187 -39.17 -19.56 -5.31
N LEU A 188 -39.13 -19.03 -6.53
CA LEU A 188 -39.18 -17.57 -6.79
C LEU A 188 -40.58 -16.95 -6.60
N VAL A 189 -41.63 -17.78 -6.47
CA VAL A 189 -43.00 -17.34 -6.19
C VAL A 189 -43.14 -16.89 -4.73
N ASP A 190 -42.42 -17.55 -3.82
CA ASP A 190 -42.50 -17.25 -2.40
C ASP A 190 -41.75 -15.96 -2.06
N THR A 191 -42.39 -15.03 -1.36
CA THR A 191 -41.81 -13.76 -0.87
C THR A 191 -41.76 -13.66 0.65
N SER A 192 -41.91 -14.80 1.36
CA SER A 192 -41.91 -14.91 2.83
C SER A 192 -40.79 -14.15 3.56
N VAL A 193 -39.57 -14.14 3.00
CA VAL A 193 -38.42 -13.37 3.53
C VAL A 193 -37.91 -12.39 2.48
N VAL A 194 -38.42 -11.16 2.53
CA VAL A 194 -38.15 -10.11 1.53
C VAL A 194 -36.67 -9.70 1.48
N SER A 195 -35.98 -9.63 2.62
CA SER A 195 -34.57 -9.24 2.68
C SER A 195 -33.62 -10.29 2.07
N PHE A 196 -34.01 -11.57 2.06
CA PHE A 196 -33.23 -12.67 1.47
C PHE A 196 -33.57 -12.93 -0.01
N TYR A 197 -34.70 -12.39 -0.49
CA TYR A 197 -35.15 -12.60 -1.87
C TYR A 197 -34.08 -12.30 -2.94
N PRO A 198 -33.26 -11.23 -2.84
CA PRO A 198 -32.20 -10.98 -3.82
C PRO A 198 -31.17 -12.12 -3.92
N SER A 199 -30.76 -12.67 -2.78
CA SER A 199 -29.82 -13.81 -2.72
C SER A 199 -30.46 -15.09 -3.25
N LYS A 200 -31.72 -15.36 -2.86
CA LYS A 200 -32.50 -16.48 -3.39
C LYS A 200 -32.61 -16.44 -4.92
N PHE A 201 -32.90 -15.25 -5.46
CA PHE A 201 -33.00 -15.04 -6.90
C PHE A 201 -31.73 -15.44 -7.62
N VAL A 202 -30.57 -14.92 -7.19
CA VAL A 202 -29.28 -15.17 -7.86
C VAL A 202 -28.97 -16.68 -7.91
N LEU A 203 -29.15 -17.38 -6.79
CA LEU A 203 -28.86 -18.83 -6.70
C LEU A 203 -29.76 -19.68 -7.61
N ILE A 204 -31.05 -19.37 -7.68
CA ILE A 204 -32.00 -20.10 -8.54
C ILE A 204 -31.74 -19.79 -10.01
N THR A 205 -31.39 -18.54 -10.34
CA THR A 205 -31.06 -18.16 -11.71
C THR A 205 -29.80 -18.85 -12.24
N ASP A 206 -28.85 -19.19 -11.36
CA ASP A 206 -27.67 -19.98 -11.74
C ASP A 206 -28.09 -21.39 -12.22
N ILE A 207 -29.02 -22.06 -11.52
CA ILE A 207 -29.56 -23.37 -11.94
C ILE A 207 -30.27 -23.26 -13.31
N LEU A 208 -31.09 -22.22 -13.48
CA LEU A 208 -31.81 -21.96 -14.73
C LEU A 208 -30.84 -21.78 -15.90
N ASP A 209 -29.75 -21.05 -15.69
CA ASP A 209 -28.72 -20.83 -16.70
C ASP A 209 -27.96 -22.11 -17.04
N VAL A 210 -27.61 -22.94 -16.05
CA VAL A 210 -27.01 -24.26 -16.29
C VAL A 210 -27.92 -25.07 -17.18
N PHE A 211 -29.22 -25.14 -16.87
CA PHE A 211 -30.18 -25.86 -17.70
C PHE A 211 -30.31 -25.30 -19.12
N GLY A 212 -30.37 -23.97 -19.27
CA GLY A 212 -30.41 -23.30 -20.58
C GLY A 212 -29.18 -23.62 -21.44
N ASN A 213 -27.99 -23.59 -20.83
CA ASN A 213 -26.72 -23.94 -21.50
C ASN A 213 -26.69 -25.42 -21.89
N LEU A 214 -27.14 -26.32 -21.01
CA LEU A 214 -27.22 -27.75 -21.30
C LEU A 214 -28.13 -28.05 -22.51
N ILE A 215 -29.30 -27.39 -22.61
CA ILE A 215 -30.17 -27.48 -23.79
C ILE A 215 -29.43 -26.98 -25.03
N TYR A 216 -28.79 -25.80 -24.94
CA TYR A 216 -28.08 -25.19 -26.06
C TYR A 216 -26.94 -26.08 -26.57
N GLU A 217 -26.10 -26.62 -25.67
CA GLU A 217 -25.01 -27.55 -26.00
C GLU A 217 -25.53 -28.83 -26.66
N ARG A 218 -26.66 -29.36 -26.19
CA ARG A 218 -27.27 -30.53 -26.82
C ARG A 218 -27.73 -30.23 -28.25
N LEU A 219 -28.36 -29.08 -28.46
CA LEU A 219 -28.80 -28.66 -29.79
C LEU A 219 -27.60 -28.41 -30.71
N TRP A 220 -26.53 -27.82 -30.15
CA TRP A 220 -25.27 -27.62 -30.84
C TRP A 220 -24.63 -28.93 -31.29
N ASN A 221 -24.51 -29.91 -30.39
CA ASN A 221 -23.93 -31.23 -30.71
C ASN A 221 -24.77 -32.00 -31.74
N LYS A 222 -26.10 -31.82 -31.73
CA LYS A 222 -27.00 -32.40 -32.74
C LYS A 222 -26.95 -31.69 -34.09
N ALA A 223 -26.40 -30.49 -34.16
CA ALA A 223 -26.36 -29.71 -35.38
C ALA A 223 -25.18 -30.08 -36.31
N ASP A 224 -24.30 -31.01 -35.93
CA ASP A 224 -23.17 -31.51 -36.73
C ASP A 224 -22.35 -30.38 -37.40
N TYR A 225 -22.08 -29.29 -36.68
CA TYR A 225 -21.14 -28.27 -37.14
C TYR A 225 -19.72 -28.86 -37.07
N ARG A 226 -19.29 -29.58 -38.12
CA ARG A 226 -17.90 -30.03 -38.25
C ARG A 226 -16.98 -28.81 -38.33
N GLN A 227 -15.86 -28.94 -37.63
CA GLN A 227 -14.78 -28.00 -37.42
C GLN A 227 -13.94 -27.69 -38.68
N ASP A 228 -14.53 -27.61 -39.87
CA ASP A 228 -13.77 -27.45 -41.13
C ASP A 228 -14.04 -26.10 -41.83
N VAL A 229 -13.85 -24.96 -41.13
CA VAL A 229 -13.50 -23.67 -41.77
C VAL A 229 -12.65 -22.82 -40.81
N PRO A 230 -11.44 -22.37 -41.20
CA PRO A 230 -10.68 -21.37 -40.45
C PRO A 230 -11.21 -19.95 -40.72
N ASP A 231 -11.33 -19.16 -39.65
CA ASP A 231 -11.61 -17.72 -39.60
C ASP A 231 -12.95 -17.18 -40.14
N SER A 232 -13.96 -17.19 -39.27
CA SER A 232 -14.96 -16.12 -39.17
C SER A 232 -15.55 -16.04 -37.76
N SER A 233 -15.47 -14.85 -37.18
CA SER A 233 -15.79 -14.50 -35.79
C SER A 233 -17.30 -14.45 -35.47
N SER A 234 -18.07 -15.48 -35.81
CA SER A 234 -19.47 -15.59 -35.37
C SER A 234 -19.74 -16.91 -34.66
N LYS A 235 -19.75 -16.89 -33.33
CA LYS A 235 -20.16 -17.99 -32.44
C LYS A 235 -21.68 -18.22 -32.44
N THR A 236 -22.32 -18.18 -33.60
CA THR A 236 -23.78 -18.37 -33.75
C THR A 236 -24.07 -19.22 -34.97
N PRO A 237 -24.85 -20.31 -34.83
CA PRO A 237 -25.24 -21.10 -35.98
C PRO A 237 -26.23 -20.27 -36.79
N THR A 238 -25.98 -20.09 -38.09
CA THR A 238 -26.98 -19.43 -38.96
C THR A 238 -28.14 -20.39 -39.15
N ALA A 239 -29.39 -19.96 -38.91
CA ALA A 239 -30.59 -20.81 -38.94
C ALA A 239 -30.79 -21.63 -40.24
N SER A 240 -30.16 -21.23 -41.34
CA SER A 240 -30.14 -21.96 -42.62
C SER A 240 -29.20 -23.17 -42.66
N ALA A 241 -28.17 -23.22 -41.81
CA ALA A 241 -27.15 -24.27 -41.76
C ALA A 241 -27.45 -25.39 -40.75
N VAL A 242 -28.55 -25.28 -39.99
CA VAL A 242 -28.92 -26.23 -38.93
C VAL A 242 -29.79 -27.37 -39.50
N PRO A 243 -29.44 -28.65 -39.26
CA PRO A 243 -30.24 -29.81 -39.66
C PRO A 243 -31.69 -29.79 -39.14
N GLU A 244 -32.64 -30.32 -39.92
CA GLU A 244 -34.06 -30.33 -39.54
C GLU A 244 -34.31 -31.15 -38.26
N SER A 245 -33.51 -32.20 -38.01
CA SER A 245 -33.57 -33.00 -36.77
C SER A 245 -33.25 -32.20 -35.50
N ALA A 246 -32.33 -31.24 -35.59
CA ALA A 246 -31.99 -30.32 -34.50
C ALA A 246 -33.08 -29.25 -34.32
N LYS A 247 -33.67 -28.74 -35.41
CA LYS A 247 -34.82 -27.82 -35.38
C LYS A 247 -36.05 -28.45 -34.73
N GLU A 248 -36.37 -29.70 -35.09
CA GLU A 248 -37.48 -30.45 -34.48
C GLU A 248 -37.23 -30.70 -32.99
N THR A 249 -35.99 -31.07 -32.62
CA THR A 249 -35.60 -31.22 -31.21
C THR A 249 -35.77 -29.89 -30.45
N CYS A 250 -35.44 -28.76 -31.07
CA CYS A 250 -35.59 -27.43 -30.48
C CYS A 250 -37.08 -27.06 -30.29
N ARG A 251 -37.93 -27.27 -31.31
CA ARG A 251 -39.39 -27.07 -31.21
C ARG A 251 -40.01 -27.93 -30.11
N ASN A 252 -39.59 -29.18 -29.99
CA ASN A 252 -40.05 -30.09 -28.94
C ASN A 252 -39.74 -29.59 -27.53
N TRP A 253 -38.58 -28.94 -27.32
CA TRP A 253 -38.29 -28.29 -26.04
C TRP A 253 -39.24 -27.12 -25.77
N PHE A 254 -39.46 -26.25 -26.75
CA PHE A 254 -40.38 -25.12 -26.59
C PHE A 254 -41.84 -25.55 -26.38
N TYR A 255 -42.31 -26.61 -27.04
CA TYR A 255 -43.65 -27.17 -26.76
C TYR A 255 -43.77 -27.72 -25.33
N LYS A 256 -42.73 -28.38 -24.83
CA LYS A 256 -42.69 -28.86 -23.44
C LYS A 256 -42.69 -27.71 -22.44
N ILE A 257 -41.90 -26.65 -22.70
CA ILE A 257 -41.88 -25.45 -21.86
C ILE A 257 -43.24 -24.73 -21.89
N ALA A 258 -43.85 -24.58 -23.07
CA ALA A 258 -45.16 -23.95 -23.22
C ALA A 258 -46.29 -24.71 -22.49
N SER A 259 -46.15 -26.04 -22.32
CA SER A 259 -47.12 -26.88 -21.60
C SER A 259 -47.13 -26.69 -20.07
N ILE A 260 -46.16 -25.95 -19.51
CA ILE A 260 -46.13 -25.63 -18.08
C ILE A 260 -47.31 -24.71 -17.74
N ARG A 261 -48.15 -25.12 -16.78
CA ARG A 261 -49.38 -24.40 -16.40
C ARG A 261 -49.11 -23.12 -15.61
N GLU A 262 -48.11 -23.15 -14.73
CA GLU A 262 -47.78 -22.03 -13.85
C GLU A 262 -46.99 -20.95 -14.59
N LEU A 263 -47.38 -19.68 -14.42
CA LEU A 263 -46.81 -18.56 -15.16
C LEU A 263 -45.32 -18.33 -14.84
N ILE A 264 -44.95 -18.30 -13.55
CA ILE A 264 -43.59 -17.95 -13.10
C ILE A 264 -42.56 -18.98 -13.57
N PRO A 265 -42.73 -20.31 -13.29
CA PRO A 265 -41.80 -21.30 -13.80
C PRO A 265 -41.73 -21.32 -15.32
N ARG A 266 -42.86 -21.18 -16.01
CA ARG A 266 -42.88 -21.11 -17.48
C ARG A 266 -42.03 -19.96 -18.01
N LEU A 267 -42.20 -18.76 -17.44
CA LEU A 267 -41.50 -17.55 -17.88
C LEU A 267 -39.98 -17.70 -17.69
N TYR A 268 -39.52 -18.14 -16.53
CA TYR A 268 -38.09 -18.29 -16.25
C TYR A 268 -37.43 -19.39 -17.10
N VAL A 269 -38.12 -20.52 -17.31
CA VAL A 269 -37.58 -21.61 -18.14
C VAL A 269 -37.57 -21.25 -19.63
N GLU A 270 -38.61 -20.56 -20.12
CA GLU A 270 -38.63 -20.02 -21.50
C GLU A 270 -37.52 -18.99 -21.70
N ALA A 271 -37.28 -18.12 -20.72
CA ALA A 271 -36.19 -17.15 -20.73
C ALA A 271 -34.80 -17.81 -20.70
N ALA A 272 -34.57 -18.83 -19.87
CA ALA A 272 -33.30 -19.56 -19.82
C ALA A 272 -32.96 -20.25 -21.14
N ALA A 273 -33.99 -20.79 -21.82
CA ALA A 273 -33.83 -21.47 -23.11
C ALA A 273 -33.78 -20.50 -24.30
N LEU A 274 -33.89 -19.19 -24.11
CA LEU A 274 -34.13 -18.22 -25.18
C LEU A 274 -33.00 -18.16 -26.21
N LYS A 275 -31.76 -18.38 -25.78
CA LYS A 275 -30.60 -18.53 -26.69
C LYS A 275 -30.80 -19.64 -27.74
N SER A 276 -31.56 -20.68 -27.40
CA SER A 276 -31.87 -21.80 -28.30
C SER A 276 -32.82 -21.43 -29.45
N TYR A 277 -33.50 -20.28 -29.40
CA TYR A 277 -34.27 -19.78 -30.55
C TYR A 277 -33.38 -19.45 -31.77
N SER A 278 -32.08 -19.20 -31.56
CA SER A 278 -31.12 -18.96 -32.65
C SER A 278 -31.03 -20.12 -33.65
N PHE A 279 -31.32 -21.36 -33.22
CA PHE A 279 -31.35 -22.53 -34.11
C PHE A 279 -32.58 -22.58 -35.03
N LEU A 280 -33.64 -21.86 -34.68
CA LEU A 280 -34.88 -21.81 -35.46
C LEU A 280 -34.82 -20.66 -36.48
N THR A 281 -34.51 -19.44 -36.00
CA THR A 281 -34.64 -18.22 -36.82
C THR A 281 -33.78 -17.08 -36.27
N ASN A 282 -33.18 -16.26 -37.15
CA ASN A 282 -32.24 -15.20 -36.77
C ASN A 282 -32.89 -13.96 -36.10
N SER A 283 -34.23 -13.83 -36.08
CA SER A 283 -34.92 -12.62 -35.59
C SER A 283 -36.05 -12.87 -34.59
N GLU A 284 -36.55 -14.11 -34.48
CA GLU A 284 -37.72 -14.41 -33.64
C GLU A 284 -37.44 -14.31 -32.14
N PHE A 285 -36.19 -14.47 -31.71
CA PHE A 285 -35.82 -14.32 -30.30
C PHE A 285 -36.06 -12.89 -29.77
N VAL A 286 -36.00 -11.87 -30.63
CA VAL A 286 -36.35 -10.48 -30.27
C VAL A 286 -37.84 -10.34 -29.99
N HIS A 287 -38.68 -10.97 -30.82
CA HIS A 287 -40.12 -10.98 -30.64
C HIS A 287 -40.52 -11.79 -29.41
N ALA A 288 -39.87 -12.95 -29.18
CA ALA A 288 -40.07 -13.76 -27.99
C ALA A 288 -39.68 -12.99 -26.72
N LEU A 289 -38.55 -12.27 -26.72
CA LEU A 289 -38.14 -11.43 -25.59
C LEU A 289 -39.15 -10.31 -25.30
N LYS A 290 -39.61 -9.58 -26.33
CA LYS A 290 -40.64 -8.54 -26.17
C LYS A 290 -41.95 -9.11 -25.61
N LYS A 291 -42.38 -10.27 -26.11
CA LYS A 291 -43.53 -11.02 -25.60
C LYS A 291 -43.34 -11.35 -24.11
N LEU A 292 -42.18 -11.89 -23.72
CA LEU A 292 -41.88 -12.21 -22.31
C LEU A 292 -41.90 -10.98 -21.42
N ILE A 293 -41.33 -9.85 -21.86
CA ILE A 293 -41.37 -8.57 -21.13
C ILE A 293 -42.83 -8.16 -20.88
N THR A 294 -43.68 -8.21 -21.90
CA THR A 294 -45.11 -7.86 -21.73
C THR A 294 -45.87 -8.82 -20.82
N MET A 295 -45.48 -10.09 -20.75
CA MET A 295 -46.09 -11.06 -19.83
C MET A 295 -45.79 -10.79 -18.36
N VAL A 296 -44.67 -10.11 -18.05
CA VAL A 296 -44.33 -9.76 -16.67
C VAL A 296 -45.38 -8.84 -16.03
N ARG A 297 -46.15 -8.08 -16.83
CA ARG A 297 -47.30 -7.29 -16.35
C ARG A 297 -48.37 -8.11 -15.64
N GLY A 298 -48.44 -9.42 -15.92
CA GLY A 298 -49.38 -10.34 -15.28
C GLY A 298 -48.96 -10.83 -13.89
N ILE A 299 -47.75 -10.50 -13.43
CA ILE A 299 -47.26 -10.88 -12.10
C ILE A 299 -47.80 -9.88 -11.07
N GLY A 300 -48.57 -10.38 -10.08
CA GLY A 300 -49.21 -9.54 -9.07
C GLY A 300 -48.30 -9.01 -7.96
N ASP A 301 -47.22 -9.74 -7.63
CA ASP A 301 -46.23 -9.32 -6.64
C ASP A 301 -45.16 -8.42 -7.29
N PRO A 302 -45.02 -7.14 -6.87
CA PRO A 302 -44.04 -6.23 -7.45
C PRO A 302 -42.58 -6.72 -7.30
N LEU A 303 -42.23 -7.39 -6.21
CA LEU A 303 -40.85 -7.85 -5.98
C LEU A 303 -40.47 -8.92 -7.00
N VAL A 304 -41.33 -9.95 -7.14
CA VAL A 304 -41.14 -11.02 -8.14
C VAL A 304 -41.11 -10.44 -9.56
N ALA A 305 -41.97 -9.46 -9.85
CA ALA A 305 -42.05 -8.83 -11.16
C ALA A 305 -40.76 -8.07 -11.54
N VAL A 306 -40.15 -7.33 -10.63
CA VAL A 306 -38.90 -6.59 -10.92
C VAL A 306 -37.73 -7.55 -11.14
N TYR A 307 -37.61 -8.59 -10.32
CA TYR A 307 -36.56 -9.60 -10.49
C TYR A 307 -36.73 -10.43 -11.77
N ALA A 308 -37.98 -10.73 -12.18
CA ALA A 308 -38.25 -11.34 -13.47
C ALA A 308 -37.80 -10.44 -14.65
N ARG A 309 -38.06 -9.13 -14.56
CA ARG A 309 -37.55 -8.15 -15.55
C ARG A 309 -36.03 -8.11 -15.57
N CYS A 310 -35.38 -8.14 -14.40
CA CYS A 310 -33.93 -8.17 -14.27
C CYS A 310 -33.33 -9.41 -14.96
N TYR A 311 -33.90 -10.60 -14.74
CA TYR A 311 -33.47 -11.82 -15.42
C TYR A 311 -33.63 -11.72 -16.94
N LEU A 312 -34.77 -11.21 -17.43
CA LEU A 312 -35.01 -11.01 -18.87
C LEU A 312 -34.02 -10.02 -19.50
N SER A 313 -33.70 -8.92 -18.81
CA SER A 313 -32.67 -7.97 -19.24
C SER A 313 -31.30 -8.65 -19.34
N ARG A 314 -30.90 -9.42 -18.31
CA ARG A 314 -29.64 -10.16 -18.30
C ARG A 314 -29.54 -11.20 -19.44
N VAL A 315 -30.58 -11.99 -19.65
CA VAL A 315 -30.66 -12.92 -20.79
C VAL A 315 -30.64 -12.16 -22.11
N GLY A 316 -31.35 -11.03 -22.20
CA GLY A 316 -31.41 -10.15 -23.36
C GLY A 316 -30.04 -9.68 -23.84
N ILE A 317 -29.20 -9.18 -22.93
CA ILE A 317 -27.84 -8.70 -23.23
C ILE A 317 -26.92 -9.84 -23.72
N SER A 318 -27.12 -11.06 -23.20
CA SER A 318 -26.29 -12.22 -23.56
C SER A 318 -26.53 -12.72 -25.00
N LEU A 319 -27.58 -12.21 -25.67
CA LEU A 319 -27.95 -12.61 -27.01
C LEU A 319 -27.17 -11.81 -28.07
N PRO A 320 -26.68 -12.48 -29.13
CA PRO A 320 -25.99 -11.84 -30.23
C PRO A 320 -26.94 -10.95 -31.06
N ASN A 321 -26.43 -9.81 -31.56
CA ASN A 321 -27.12 -8.86 -32.45
C ASN A 321 -28.32 -8.08 -31.87
N MET A 322 -28.34 -7.82 -30.56
CA MET A 322 -29.40 -7.03 -29.92
C MET A 322 -29.15 -5.51 -29.94
N ASN A 323 -30.21 -4.74 -30.25
CA ASN A 323 -30.23 -3.28 -30.09
C ASN A 323 -30.71 -2.91 -28.67
N ASN A 324 -30.08 -1.93 -28.01
CA ASN A 324 -30.41 -1.49 -26.65
C ASN A 324 -31.83 -0.90 -26.48
N SER A 325 -32.63 -0.83 -27.55
CA SER A 325 -34.03 -0.40 -27.47
C SER A 325 -34.88 -1.28 -26.55
N PHE A 326 -34.62 -2.59 -26.48
CA PHE A 326 -35.41 -3.50 -25.62
C PHE A 326 -35.21 -3.18 -24.13
N ALA A 327 -34.00 -2.76 -23.74
CA ALA A 327 -33.68 -2.43 -22.36
C ALA A 327 -34.43 -1.18 -21.90
N LYS A 328 -34.47 -0.15 -22.76
CA LYS A 328 -35.28 1.05 -22.55
C LYS A 328 -36.77 0.69 -22.47
N ASP A 329 -37.28 -0.13 -23.39
CA ASP A 329 -38.68 -0.57 -23.38
C ASP A 329 -39.03 -1.31 -22.07
N ASN A 330 -38.18 -2.23 -21.62
CA ASN A 330 -38.36 -2.98 -20.36
C ASN A 330 -38.37 -2.05 -19.13
N PHE A 331 -37.46 -1.07 -19.09
CA PHE A 331 -37.44 -0.09 -18.00
C PHE A 331 -38.66 0.84 -18.03
N THR A 332 -39.08 1.32 -19.19
CA THR A 332 -40.30 2.13 -19.31
C THR A 332 -41.54 1.35 -18.90
N ASP A 333 -41.60 0.05 -19.20
CA ASP A 333 -42.68 -0.83 -18.74
C ASP A 333 -42.68 -1.00 -17.22
N PHE A 334 -41.50 -1.15 -16.61
CA PHE A 334 -41.36 -1.17 -15.16
C PHE A 334 -41.92 0.12 -14.53
N LEU A 335 -41.60 1.30 -15.09
CA LEU A 335 -42.11 2.59 -14.60
C LEU A 335 -43.64 2.68 -14.64
N LEU A 336 -44.31 2.00 -15.58
CA LEU A 336 -45.78 1.94 -15.59
C LEU A 336 -46.34 1.15 -14.39
N THR A 337 -45.61 0.13 -13.93
CA THR A 337 -45.99 -0.69 -12.78
C THR A 337 -45.42 -0.21 -11.44
N TYR A 338 -44.58 0.84 -11.44
CA TYR A 338 -43.88 1.34 -10.24
C TYR A 338 -44.80 1.70 -9.08
N ASP A 339 -45.94 2.33 -9.38
CA ASP A 339 -46.92 2.75 -8.37
C ASP A 339 -47.52 1.57 -7.58
N GLN A 340 -47.36 0.33 -8.08
CA GLN A 340 -47.82 -0.88 -7.40
C GLN A 340 -46.99 -1.22 -6.15
N ILE A 341 -45.72 -0.80 -6.08
CA ILE A 341 -44.82 -1.03 -4.93
C ILE A 341 -45.37 -0.37 -3.65
N PHE A 342 -46.10 0.74 -3.81
CA PHE A 342 -46.60 1.56 -2.69
C PHE A 342 -48.09 1.32 -2.41
N ARG A 343 -48.66 0.19 -2.84
CA ARG A 343 -50.07 -0.12 -2.56
C ARG A 343 -50.31 -0.33 -1.05
N PRO A 344 -51.45 0.16 -0.51
CA PRO A 344 -51.76 0.03 0.92
C PRO A 344 -51.94 -1.43 1.38
N SER A 345 -52.27 -2.34 0.47
CA SER A 345 -52.31 -3.79 0.73
C SER A 345 -50.95 -4.35 1.13
N ILE A 346 -49.87 -3.88 0.48
CA ILE A 346 -48.50 -4.31 0.74
C ILE A 346 -48.02 -3.76 2.08
N GLN A 347 -48.37 -2.52 2.40
CA GLN A 347 -48.06 -1.93 3.71
C GLN A 347 -48.72 -2.71 4.86
N SER A 348 -49.94 -3.21 4.63
CA SER A 348 -50.64 -4.09 5.59
C SER A 348 -49.95 -5.45 5.75
N GLU A 349 -49.34 -5.97 4.69
CA GLU A 349 -48.61 -7.24 4.69
C GLU A 349 -47.22 -7.11 5.35
N LEU A 350 -46.53 -5.99 5.13
CA LEU A 350 -45.27 -5.65 5.80
C LEU A 350 -45.46 -5.45 7.30
N ASN A 351 -46.56 -4.82 7.72
CA ASN A 351 -46.91 -4.70 9.13
C ASN A 351 -47.14 -6.06 9.80
N LYS A 352 -47.72 -7.03 9.08
CA LYS A 352 -47.85 -8.41 9.58
C LYS A 352 -46.49 -9.11 9.72
N GLN A 353 -45.56 -8.82 8.82
CA GLN A 353 -44.20 -9.40 8.81
C GLN A 353 -43.19 -8.62 9.69
N LYS A 354 -43.58 -7.48 10.27
CA LYS A 354 -42.71 -6.55 11.02
C LYS A 354 -41.48 -6.09 10.23
N ILE A 355 -41.64 -5.80 8.95
CA ILE A 355 -40.57 -5.29 8.09
C ILE A 355 -40.78 -3.79 7.86
N ASP A 356 -39.73 -3.01 8.14
CA ASP A 356 -39.75 -1.56 7.88
C ASP A 356 -39.71 -1.27 6.38
N MET A 357 -40.38 -0.19 5.97
CA MET A 357 -40.41 0.22 4.56
C MET A 357 -39.03 0.42 3.92
N PRO A 358 -38.02 1.02 4.59
CA PRO A 358 -36.67 1.12 4.04
C PRO A 358 -36.04 -0.24 3.72
N THR A 359 -36.24 -1.24 4.56
CA THR A 359 -35.73 -2.61 4.37
C THR A 359 -36.41 -3.27 3.17
N TYR A 360 -37.72 -3.09 3.03
CA TYR A 360 -38.48 -3.54 1.86
C TYR A 360 -37.96 -2.91 0.57
N LEU A 361 -37.82 -1.58 0.52
CA LEU A 361 -37.34 -0.85 -0.67
C LEU A 361 -35.89 -1.22 -1.02
N ASN A 362 -35.04 -1.46 -0.04
CA ASN A 362 -33.66 -1.91 -0.25
C ASN A 362 -33.57 -3.27 -0.97
N SER A 363 -34.57 -4.14 -0.86
CA SER A 363 -34.61 -5.41 -1.61
C SER A 363 -34.82 -5.22 -3.12
N PHE A 364 -35.36 -4.07 -3.55
CA PHE A 364 -35.55 -3.77 -4.98
C PHE A 364 -34.31 -3.21 -5.66
N VAL A 365 -33.43 -2.55 -4.90
CA VAL A 365 -32.25 -1.82 -5.40
C VAL A 365 -31.40 -2.66 -6.38
N PRO A 366 -31.00 -3.92 -6.08
CA PRO A 366 -30.13 -4.67 -6.98
C PRO A 366 -30.76 -4.94 -8.35
N ALA A 367 -32.07 -5.15 -8.39
CA ALA A 367 -32.79 -5.45 -9.62
C ALA A 367 -33.03 -4.18 -10.45
N ILE A 368 -33.39 -3.06 -9.80
CA ILE A 368 -33.57 -1.77 -10.47
C ILE A 368 -32.23 -1.25 -11.01
N ASP A 369 -31.14 -1.38 -10.23
CA ASP A 369 -29.79 -0.99 -10.64
C ASP A 369 -29.36 -1.76 -11.90
N TRP A 370 -29.66 -3.06 -11.99
CA TRP A 370 -29.34 -3.84 -13.19
C TRP A 370 -30.17 -3.42 -14.39
N LEU A 371 -31.48 -3.19 -14.21
CA LEU A 371 -32.37 -2.73 -15.27
C LEU A 371 -31.96 -1.36 -15.82
N LEU A 372 -31.62 -0.43 -14.94
CA LEU A 372 -31.13 0.90 -15.34
C LEU A 372 -29.78 0.80 -16.02
N ARG A 373 -28.85 -0.02 -15.51
CA ARG A 373 -27.54 -0.24 -16.14
C ARG A 373 -27.67 -0.74 -17.57
N ASP A 374 -28.56 -1.69 -17.82
CA ASP A 374 -28.84 -2.20 -19.18
C ASP A 374 -29.37 -1.08 -20.08
N ALA A 375 -30.37 -0.33 -19.57
CA ALA A 375 -30.99 0.77 -20.29
C ALA A 375 -30.04 1.94 -20.59
N VAL A 376 -29.00 2.15 -19.76
CA VAL A 376 -28.01 3.24 -19.87
C VAL A 376 -26.79 2.84 -20.69
N SER A 377 -26.52 1.54 -20.84
CA SER A 377 -25.37 1.06 -21.62
C SER A 377 -25.46 1.62 -23.05
N LYS A 378 -24.40 2.30 -23.53
CA LYS A 378 -24.29 2.86 -24.90
C LYS A 378 -25.32 3.95 -25.30
N VAL A 379 -25.84 4.70 -24.34
CA VAL A 379 -26.83 5.77 -24.56
C VAL A 379 -26.18 7.17 -24.56
N SER A 380 -26.77 8.12 -25.31
CA SER A 380 -26.32 9.53 -25.34
C SER A 380 -26.86 10.36 -24.16
N ASP A 381 -26.18 11.46 -23.80
CA ASP A 381 -26.57 12.34 -22.68
C ASP A 381 -28.00 12.89 -22.76
N VAL A 382 -28.54 13.08 -23.96
CA VAL A 382 -29.92 13.52 -24.18
C VAL A 382 -30.91 12.45 -23.73
N GLN A 383 -30.67 11.20 -24.12
CA GLN A 383 -31.52 10.07 -23.75
C GLN A 383 -31.39 9.71 -22.26
N LEU A 384 -30.24 9.98 -21.63
CA LEU A 384 -30.09 9.90 -20.17
C LEU A 384 -30.94 10.94 -19.46
N HIS A 385 -31.03 12.14 -20.02
CA HIS A 385 -31.91 13.17 -19.49
C HIS A 385 -33.39 12.79 -19.61
N ASP A 386 -33.80 12.20 -20.74
CA ASP A 386 -35.17 11.72 -20.91
C ASP A 386 -35.55 10.68 -19.84
N ILE A 387 -34.65 9.72 -19.56
CA ILE A 387 -34.85 8.70 -18.52
C ILE A 387 -34.97 9.37 -17.14
N PHE A 388 -34.09 10.35 -16.85
CA PHE A 388 -34.17 11.11 -15.61
C PHE A 388 -35.51 11.85 -15.47
N CYS A 389 -35.95 12.58 -16.50
CA CYS A 389 -37.23 13.28 -16.48
C CYS A 389 -38.44 12.34 -16.33
N LEU A 390 -38.37 11.12 -16.86
CA LEU A 390 -39.41 10.11 -16.67
C LEU A 390 -39.48 9.64 -15.21
N CYS A 391 -38.33 9.46 -14.56
CA CYS A 391 -38.26 9.08 -13.15
C CYS A 391 -38.70 10.22 -12.21
N SER A 392 -38.33 11.48 -12.49
CA SER A 392 -38.72 12.64 -11.67
C SER A 392 -40.22 12.89 -11.63
N LYS A 393 -40.97 12.45 -12.66
CA LYS A 393 -42.44 12.59 -12.72
C LYS A 393 -43.21 11.63 -11.81
N LYS A 394 -42.55 10.59 -11.25
CA LYS A 394 -43.19 9.59 -10.40
C LYS A 394 -43.25 10.05 -8.95
N LYS A 395 -44.29 9.61 -8.23
CA LYS A 395 -44.40 9.80 -6.77
C LYS A 395 -43.47 8.81 -6.07
N ASN A 396 -42.94 9.15 -4.89
CA ASN A 396 -41.96 8.35 -4.16
C ASN A 396 -40.71 8.04 -5.01
N LYS A 397 -40.06 9.09 -5.53
CA LYS A 397 -38.96 9.00 -6.49
C LYS A 397 -37.62 8.60 -5.83
N GLY A 398 -37.53 8.62 -4.50
CA GLY A 398 -36.30 8.29 -3.77
C GLY A 398 -35.64 6.96 -4.19
N LEU A 399 -36.40 5.87 -4.33
CA LEU A 399 -35.82 4.58 -4.75
C LEU A 399 -35.21 4.65 -6.17
N LEU A 400 -35.89 5.31 -7.11
CA LEU A 400 -35.39 5.48 -8.47
C LEU A 400 -34.16 6.38 -8.52
N LEU A 401 -34.15 7.46 -7.74
CA LEU A 401 -33.01 8.37 -7.64
C LEU A 401 -31.77 7.65 -7.08
N ASN A 402 -31.93 6.79 -6.09
CA ASN A 402 -30.81 5.99 -5.55
C ASN A 402 -30.18 5.10 -6.63
N SER A 403 -31.01 4.44 -7.43
CA SER A 403 -30.52 3.60 -8.53
C SER A 403 -29.93 4.41 -9.68
N ILE A 404 -30.45 5.61 -9.97
CA ILE A 404 -29.87 6.53 -10.95
C ILE A 404 -28.47 6.97 -10.50
N LEU A 405 -28.32 7.40 -9.24
CA LEU A 405 -27.02 7.82 -8.67
C LEU A 405 -26.00 6.68 -8.68
N SER A 406 -26.46 5.43 -8.55
CA SER A 406 -25.58 4.26 -8.56
C SER A 406 -25.17 3.79 -9.97
N THR A 407 -25.94 4.13 -11.00
CA THR A 407 -25.78 3.55 -12.36
C THR A 407 -25.34 4.55 -13.42
N PHE A 408 -25.68 5.83 -13.28
CA PHE A 408 -25.34 6.85 -14.29
C PHE A 408 -23.84 7.16 -14.27
N GLN A 409 -23.33 7.66 -15.40
CA GLN A 409 -21.97 8.18 -15.46
C GLN A 409 -21.84 9.33 -14.47
N LYS A 410 -20.86 9.22 -13.58
CA LYS A 410 -20.70 10.18 -12.49
C LYS A 410 -20.33 11.58 -12.98
N ASP A 411 -19.71 11.70 -14.16
CA ASP A 411 -19.44 13.00 -14.81
C ASP A 411 -20.75 13.72 -15.22
N TYR A 412 -21.73 12.98 -15.73
CA TYR A 412 -23.05 13.52 -16.04
C TYR A 412 -23.80 13.95 -14.77
N ILE A 413 -23.70 13.18 -13.69
CA ILE A 413 -24.28 13.54 -12.38
C ILE A 413 -23.66 14.85 -11.89
N ALA A 414 -22.34 15.02 -12.01
CA ALA A 414 -21.65 16.24 -11.60
C ALA A 414 -22.09 17.48 -12.41
N LEU A 415 -22.31 17.33 -13.72
CA LEU A 415 -22.80 18.43 -14.57
C LEU A 415 -24.22 18.86 -14.22
N LYS A 416 -25.08 17.92 -13.80
CA LYS A 416 -26.50 18.18 -13.46
C LYS A 416 -26.80 18.15 -11.96
N ALA A 417 -25.78 18.28 -11.12
CA ALA A 417 -25.90 18.10 -9.68
C ALA A 417 -26.98 19.02 -9.05
N GLU A 418 -27.13 20.26 -9.51
CA GLU A 418 -28.19 21.17 -9.05
C GLU A 418 -29.59 20.61 -9.24
N SER A 419 -29.86 19.97 -10.39
CA SER A 419 -31.16 19.34 -10.65
C SER A 419 -31.40 18.13 -9.74
N PHE A 420 -30.37 17.32 -9.47
CA PHE A 420 -30.49 16.20 -8.53
C PHE A 420 -30.76 16.69 -7.10
N ILE A 421 -30.19 17.81 -6.69
CA ILE A 421 -30.37 18.37 -5.34
C ILE A 421 -31.78 18.93 -5.16
N ALA A 422 -32.32 19.61 -6.18
CA ALA A 422 -33.70 20.06 -6.14
C ALA A 422 -34.67 18.85 -6.01
N GLU A 423 -34.45 17.81 -6.81
CA GLU A 423 -35.25 16.59 -6.76
C GLU A 423 -35.12 15.83 -5.43
N ILE A 424 -33.92 15.79 -4.82
CA ILE A 424 -33.71 15.22 -3.48
C ILE A 424 -34.39 16.07 -2.40
N GLY A 425 -34.40 17.40 -2.54
CA GLY A 425 -35.09 18.31 -1.64
C GLY A 425 -36.62 18.09 -1.62
N ASP A 426 -37.21 17.70 -2.75
CA ASP A 426 -38.63 17.33 -2.81
C ASP A 426 -38.95 15.98 -2.16
N CYS A 427 -37.94 15.13 -1.93
CA CYS A 427 -38.09 13.80 -1.33
C CYS A 427 -38.11 13.80 0.21
N LEU A 428 -38.27 14.96 0.86
CA LEU A 428 -38.30 15.04 2.32
C LEU A 428 -39.44 14.22 2.95
N GLU A 429 -40.55 14.00 2.22
CA GLU A 429 -41.71 13.21 2.66
C GLU A 429 -41.73 11.78 2.10
N ASP A 430 -40.72 11.38 1.32
CA ASP A 430 -40.69 10.05 0.70
C ASP A 430 -40.44 8.93 1.73
N LEU A 431 -40.97 7.74 1.44
CA LEU A 431 -40.80 6.54 2.26
C LEU A 431 -39.37 5.94 2.20
N PHE A 432 -38.51 6.45 1.31
CA PHE A 432 -37.13 6.00 1.15
C PHE A 432 -36.17 6.88 1.98
N PRO A 433 -35.17 6.30 2.66
CA PRO A 433 -34.25 7.06 3.50
C PRO A 433 -33.45 8.12 2.72
N LEU A 434 -33.67 9.39 3.06
CA LEU A 434 -33.02 10.54 2.44
C LEU A 434 -31.48 10.51 2.59
N HIS A 435 -30.98 10.04 3.73
CA HIS A 435 -29.54 9.99 4.00
C HIS A 435 -28.77 9.13 2.98
N LEU A 436 -29.36 8.04 2.48
CA LEU A 436 -28.71 7.20 1.46
C LEU A 436 -28.56 7.94 0.12
N LEU A 437 -29.54 8.77 -0.25
CA LEU A 437 -29.48 9.59 -1.46
C LEU A 437 -28.40 10.64 -1.38
N ILE A 438 -28.34 11.33 -0.24
CA ILE A 438 -27.34 12.36 0.03
C ILE A 438 -25.94 11.74 0.03
N GLN A 439 -25.77 10.60 0.71
CA GLN A 439 -24.49 9.88 0.74
C GLN A 439 -24.04 9.49 -0.66
N LYS A 440 -24.93 8.87 -1.46
CA LYS A 440 -24.60 8.44 -2.83
C LYS A 440 -24.26 9.60 -3.75
N LEU A 441 -24.96 10.74 -3.62
CA LEU A 441 -24.63 11.94 -4.37
C LEU A 441 -23.24 12.47 -3.97
N GLY A 442 -22.93 12.50 -2.67
CA GLY A 442 -21.61 12.90 -2.17
C GLY A 442 -20.49 12.02 -2.74
N GLU A 443 -20.66 10.70 -2.69
CA GLU A 443 -19.73 9.71 -3.27
C GLU A 443 -19.52 9.90 -4.79
N CYS A 444 -20.55 10.31 -5.53
CA CYS A 444 -20.43 10.56 -6.97
C CYS A 444 -19.63 11.83 -7.30
N LEU A 445 -19.69 12.83 -6.42
CA LEU A 445 -19.10 14.14 -6.59
C LEU A 445 -17.66 14.24 -6.09
N GLN A 446 -17.16 13.23 -5.38
CA GLN A 446 -15.77 13.18 -4.92
C GLN A 446 -14.82 13.36 -6.12
N GLU A 447 -13.84 14.26 -5.96
CA GLU A 447 -12.79 14.59 -6.93
C GLU A 447 -13.21 15.31 -8.23
N ARG A 448 -14.51 15.51 -8.49
CA ARG A 448 -15.02 16.11 -9.75
C ARG A 448 -15.28 17.62 -9.67
N SER A 449 -15.25 18.29 -10.83
CA SER A 449 -15.58 19.72 -10.98
C SER A 449 -17.07 19.93 -11.26
N VAL A 450 -17.69 20.82 -10.50
CA VAL A 450 -19.11 21.20 -10.64
C VAL A 450 -19.21 22.68 -11.01
N SER A 451 -20.24 23.06 -11.77
CA SER A 451 -20.44 24.42 -12.28
C SER A 451 -20.58 25.49 -11.18
N ASN A 452 -21.38 25.23 -10.13
CA ASN A 452 -21.59 26.18 -9.01
C ASN A 452 -21.46 25.49 -7.63
N PRO A 453 -20.25 25.22 -7.14
CA PRO A 453 -20.04 24.40 -5.94
C PRO A 453 -20.59 25.07 -4.66
N ASN A 454 -20.48 26.40 -4.51
CA ASN A 454 -20.82 27.10 -3.26
C ASN A 454 -22.34 27.23 -3.01
N LEU A 455 -23.14 27.32 -4.08
CA LEU A 455 -24.60 27.29 -3.96
C LEU A 455 -25.06 25.87 -3.63
N MET A 456 -24.44 24.89 -4.29
CA MET A 456 -24.71 23.47 -4.09
C MET A 456 -24.50 23.03 -2.64
N ILE A 457 -23.35 23.40 -2.06
CA ILE A 457 -23.02 23.09 -0.67
C ILE A 457 -24.04 23.73 0.28
N ARG A 458 -24.41 25.00 0.08
CA ARG A 458 -25.41 25.67 0.94
C ARG A 458 -26.79 25.00 0.88
N HIS A 459 -27.26 24.65 -0.31
CA HIS A 459 -28.55 23.96 -0.47
C HIS A 459 -28.52 22.56 0.16
N MET A 460 -27.47 21.79 -0.08
CA MET A 460 -27.32 20.45 0.50
C MET A 460 -27.12 20.50 2.01
N TRP A 461 -26.34 21.45 2.51
CA TRP A 461 -26.12 21.61 3.94
C TRP A 461 -27.42 21.95 4.67
N LYS A 462 -28.28 22.77 4.06
CA LYS A 462 -29.62 23.01 4.57
C LYS A 462 -30.44 21.72 4.63
N ILE A 463 -30.32 20.79 3.69
CA ILE A 463 -31.04 19.51 3.74
C ILE A 463 -30.43 18.59 4.83
N ILE A 464 -29.11 18.51 4.89
CA ILE A 464 -28.37 17.68 5.85
C ILE A 464 -28.65 18.13 7.29
N SER A 465 -28.75 19.44 7.55
CA SER A 465 -29.03 19.98 8.88
C SER A 465 -30.42 19.63 9.43
N HIS A 466 -31.35 19.17 8.59
CA HIS A 466 -32.69 18.73 9.01
C HIS A 466 -32.72 17.23 9.40
N LEU A 467 -31.62 16.50 9.26
CA LEU A 467 -31.53 15.09 9.66
C LEU A 467 -31.41 14.99 11.20
N ASN A 468 -32.39 14.35 11.84
CA ASN A 468 -32.43 14.22 13.30
C ASN A 468 -31.58 13.06 13.84
N ASN A 469 -31.22 12.08 13.00
CA ASN A 469 -30.42 10.93 13.41
C ASN A 469 -28.93 11.22 13.20
N LEU A 470 -28.17 11.17 14.28
CA LEU A 470 -26.75 11.51 14.30
C LEU A 470 -25.89 10.58 13.41
N SER A 471 -26.20 9.28 13.37
CA SER A 471 -25.48 8.32 12.53
C SER A 471 -25.69 8.56 11.03
N GLU A 472 -26.90 8.98 10.67
CA GLU A 472 -27.28 9.32 9.29
C GLU A 472 -26.69 10.66 8.87
N TYR A 473 -26.65 11.63 9.78
CA TYR A 473 -26.01 12.92 9.56
C TYR A 473 -24.50 12.74 9.30
N LEU A 474 -23.79 12.02 10.18
CA LEU A 474 -22.34 11.86 10.06
C LEU A 474 -21.94 11.10 8.79
N SER A 475 -22.71 10.10 8.36
CA SER A 475 -22.44 9.38 7.10
C SER A 475 -22.60 10.29 5.88
N CYS A 476 -23.55 11.21 5.90
CA CYS A 476 -23.71 12.23 4.86
C CYS A 476 -22.54 13.22 4.87
N VAL A 477 -22.15 13.73 6.04
CA VAL A 477 -20.99 14.65 6.17
C VAL A 477 -19.72 13.99 5.65
N LEU A 478 -19.47 12.73 5.99
CA LEU A 478 -18.31 11.97 5.51
C LEU A 478 -18.27 11.87 3.99
N ALA A 479 -19.39 11.52 3.35
CA ALA A 479 -19.46 11.40 1.90
C ALA A 479 -19.16 12.72 1.17
N TRP A 480 -19.56 13.83 1.77
CA TRP A 480 -19.40 15.19 1.21
C TRP A 480 -18.11 15.89 1.64
N ASN A 481 -17.38 15.36 2.63
CA ASN A 481 -16.22 16.01 3.24
C ASN A 481 -15.17 16.44 2.20
N SER A 482 -14.80 15.55 1.28
CA SER A 482 -13.81 15.86 0.25
C SER A 482 -14.26 16.93 -0.73
N PHE A 483 -15.56 17.01 -1.02
CA PHE A 483 -16.14 18.02 -1.89
C PHE A 483 -16.20 19.39 -1.18
N ILE A 484 -16.68 19.42 0.06
CA ILE A 484 -16.79 20.63 0.87
C ILE A 484 -15.41 21.28 1.05
N VAL A 485 -14.42 20.50 1.49
CA VAL A 485 -13.07 21.00 1.81
C VAL A 485 -12.37 21.59 0.57
N ARG A 486 -12.69 21.10 -0.63
CA ARG A 486 -12.07 21.56 -1.88
C ARG A 486 -12.61 22.92 -2.36
N TYR A 487 -13.88 23.22 -2.12
CA TYR A 487 -14.55 24.39 -2.69
C TYR A 487 -14.94 25.46 -1.66
N CYS A 488 -15.03 25.11 -0.38
CA CYS A 488 -15.33 26.07 0.68
C CYS A 488 -14.10 26.88 1.12
N SER A 489 -14.39 28.08 1.61
CA SER A 489 -13.41 28.93 2.30
C SER A 489 -13.10 28.41 3.71
N LEU A 490 -11.99 28.89 4.28
CA LEU A 490 -11.55 28.52 5.64
C LEU A 490 -12.63 28.79 6.70
N ASN A 491 -13.32 29.94 6.61
CA ASN A 491 -14.38 30.32 7.55
C ASN A 491 -15.61 29.42 7.45
N GLU A 492 -15.98 29.01 6.22
CA GLU A 492 -17.10 28.09 6.02
C GLU A 492 -16.77 26.72 6.61
N ILE A 493 -15.56 26.20 6.40
CA ILE A 493 -15.13 24.94 7.03
C ILE A 493 -15.15 25.07 8.56
N ASN A 494 -14.65 26.18 9.12
CA ASN A 494 -14.65 26.40 10.56
C ASN A 494 -16.08 26.43 11.14
N ASN A 495 -17.04 27.05 10.44
CA ASN A 495 -18.45 27.05 10.85
C ASN A 495 -19.07 25.65 10.75
N LEU A 496 -18.74 24.87 9.72
CA LEU A 496 -19.20 23.49 9.59
C LEU A 496 -18.68 22.60 10.73
N LEU A 497 -17.40 22.78 11.11
CA LEU A 497 -16.83 22.09 12.26
C LEU A 497 -17.55 22.49 13.56
N ASP A 498 -17.92 23.77 13.73
CA ASP A 498 -18.70 24.23 14.89
C ASP A 498 -20.09 23.58 14.94
N GLU A 499 -20.78 23.49 13.79
CA GLU A 499 -22.08 22.83 13.70
C GLU A 499 -21.99 21.31 13.98
N ILE A 500 -20.94 20.65 13.50
CA ILE A 500 -20.66 19.24 13.82
C ILE A 500 -20.44 19.07 15.33
N ILE A 501 -19.64 19.94 15.96
CA ILE A 501 -19.41 19.93 17.42
C ILE A 501 -20.74 20.11 18.17
N MET A 502 -21.59 21.05 17.74
CA MET A 502 -22.90 21.29 18.35
C MET A 502 -23.85 20.09 18.23
N GLN A 503 -23.87 19.40 17.09
CA GLN A 503 -24.75 18.25 16.89
C GLN A 503 -24.29 16.98 17.61
N ILE A 504 -22.98 16.76 17.75
CA ILE A 504 -22.42 15.62 18.51
C ILE A 504 -22.87 15.68 19.98
N GLY A 505 -23.01 16.88 20.53
CA GLY A 505 -23.55 17.08 21.88
C GLY A 505 -22.82 16.21 22.93
N THR A 506 -23.56 15.31 23.59
CA THR A 506 -23.04 14.44 24.66
C THR A 506 -22.71 13.01 24.24
N ASP A 507 -23.16 12.55 23.07
CA ASP A 507 -23.04 11.14 22.62
C ASP A 507 -21.81 10.91 21.73
N VAL A 508 -20.62 11.19 22.28
CA VAL A 508 -19.37 11.22 21.52
C VAL A 508 -18.82 9.81 21.20
N LYS A 509 -19.16 8.80 22.01
CA LYS A 509 -18.50 7.47 21.98
C LYS A 509 -18.77 6.63 20.74
N SER A 510 -19.99 6.63 20.22
CA SER A 510 -20.35 5.90 18.99
C SER A 510 -19.80 6.56 17.73
N CYS A 511 -19.32 7.80 17.84
CA CYS A 511 -19.04 8.69 16.72
C CYS A 511 -17.54 8.89 16.47
N TYR A 512 -16.68 8.37 17.35
CA TYR A 512 -15.24 8.54 17.23
C TYR A 512 -14.65 8.16 15.87
N PRO A 513 -15.04 7.04 15.22
CA PRO A 513 -14.52 6.70 13.89
C PRO A 513 -14.92 7.74 12.84
N ALA A 514 -16.18 8.19 12.87
CA ALA A 514 -16.66 9.19 11.93
C ALA A 514 -15.97 10.55 12.11
N ILE A 515 -15.75 10.99 13.35
CA ILE A 515 -15.02 12.23 13.64
C ILE A 515 -13.57 12.13 13.15
N GLN A 516 -12.90 11.01 13.42
CA GLN A 516 -11.55 10.75 12.95
C GLN A 516 -11.47 10.85 11.42
N ASP A 517 -12.38 10.19 10.70
CA ASP A 517 -12.41 10.19 9.24
C ASP A 517 -12.74 11.57 8.65
N ILE A 518 -13.60 12.36 9.31
CA ILE A 518 -13.87 13.75 8.93
C ILE A 518 -12.58 14.57 9.06
N MET A 519 -11.91 14.52 10.21
CA MET A 519 -10.67 15.28 10.44
C MET A 519 -9.57 14.90 9.44
N ILE A 520 -9.37 13.61 9.19
CA ILE A 520 -8.41 13.13 8.22
C ILE A 520 -8.78 13.58 6.81
N GLY A 521 -10.07 13.53 6.44
CA GLY A 521 -10.53 14.00 5.13
C GLY A 521 -10.34 15.50 4.94
N VAL A 522 -10.45 16.31 6.00
CA VAL A 522 -10.10 17.74 5.96
C VAL A 522 -8.60 17.90 5.68
N VAL A 523 -7.74 17.21 6.43
CA VAL A 523 -6.28 17.29 6.25
C VAL A 523 -5.82 16.80 4.88
N LYS A 524 -6.46 15.76 4.31
CA LYS A 524 -6.08 15.23 2.99
C LYS A 524 -6.44 16.16 1.83
N ASN A 525 -7.60 16.80 1.90
CA ASN A 525 -8.18 17.50 0.75
C ASN A 525 -7.89 19.02 0.76
N PHE A 526 -7.41 19.56 1.88
CA PHE A 526 -7.13 20.99 1.99
C PHE A 526 -5.81 21.36 1.30
N PRO A 527 -5.79 22.39 0.42
CA PRO A 527 -4.62 22.72 -0.40
C PRO A 527 -3.48 23.37 0.40
N GLU A 528 -3.79 24.16 1.43
CA GLU A 528 -2.81 24.94 2.21
C GLU A 528 -2.75 24.45 3.66
N LEU A 529 -1.92 23.44 3.90
CA LEU A 529 -1.85 22.75 5.20
C LEU A 529 -1.56 23.67 6.41
N ASP A 530 -0.84 24.78 6.22
CA ASP A 530 -0.52 25.75 7.28
C ASP A 530 -1.79 26.38 7.89
N LEU A 531 -2.78 26.67 7.05
CA LEU A 531 -3.99 27.38 7.44
C LEU A 531 -4.98 26.50 8.22
N ILE A 532 -4.86 25.17 8.19
CA ILE A 532 -5.75 24.26 8.92
C ILE A 532 -5.73 24.58 10.42
N PHE A 533 -4.55 24.81 10.98
CA PHE A 533 -4.40 25.08 12.41
C PHE A 533 -4.76 26.50 12.83
N THR A 534 -5.07 27.37 11.88
CA THR A 534 -5.67 28.69 12.18
C THR A 534 -7.17 28.60 12.43
N MET A 535 -7.79 27.45 12.17
CA MET A 535 -9.21 27.21 12.46
C MET A 535 -9.42 26.98 13.97
N ASP A 536 -10.15 27.88 14.61
CA ASP A 536 -10.44 27.83 16.05
C ASP A 536 -11.11 26.53 16.49
N LYS A 537 -11.91 25.89 15.61
CA LYS A 537 -12.72 24.71 15.93
C LYS A 537 -12.04 23.38 15.61
N PHE A 538 -10.90 23.38 14.92
CA PHE A 538 -10.21 22.15 14.52
C PHE A 538 -9.56 21.41 15.70
N LEU A 539 -8.84 22.11 16.57
CA LEU A 539 -8.25 21.50 17.78
C LEU A 539 -9.31 21.09 18.82
N PRO A 540 -10.38 21.87 19.08
CA PRO A 540 -11.50 21.41 19.91
C PRO A 540 -12.13 20.10 19.43
N LEU A 541 -12.26 19.89 18.11
CA LEU A 541 -12.75 18.62 17.57
C LEU A 541 -11.81 17.45 17.89
N LEU A 542 -10.49 17.67 17.87
CA LEU A 542 -9.50 16.68 18.29
C LEU A 542 -9.61 16.35 19.78
N ASP A 543 -9.95 17.34 20.62
CA ASP A 543 -10.09 17.19 22.06
C ASP A 543 -11.35 16.41 22.47
N LEU A 544 -12.36 16.30 21.58
CA LEU A 544 -13.54 15.45 21.81
C LEU A 544 -13.22 13.95 21.74
N LEU A 545 -12.11 13.55 21.11
CA LEU A 545 -11.75 12.15 20.95
C LEU A 545 -11.18 11.56 22.26
N ALA A 546 -11.48 10.28 22.51
CA ALA A 546 -10.84 9.53 23.59
C ALA A 546 -9.32 9.40 23.40
N SER A 547 -8.56 9.29 24.49
CA SER A 547 -7.09 9.12 24.55
C SER A 547 -6.49 8.31 23.39
N ASP A 548 -6.97 7.07 23.22
CA ASP A 548 -6.35 6.11 22.31
C ASP A 548 -6.62 6.47 20.84
N ILE A 549 -7.86 6.87 20.54
CA ILE A 549 -8.28 7.30 19.20
C ILE A 549 -7.67 8.66 18.85
N LYS A 550 -7.48 9.52 19.84
CA LYS A 550 -6.81 10.82 19.69
C LYS A 550 -5.35 10.61 19.27
N ALA A 551 -4.63 9.70 19.92
CA ALA A 551 -3.25 9.37 19.56
C ALA A 551 -3.14 8.80 18.13
N ASP A 552 -4.03 7.88 17.75
CA ASP A 552 -4.08 7.33 16.38
C ASP A 552 -4.44 8.41 15.34
N THR A 553 -5.38 9.31 15.66
CA THR A 553 -5.72 10.44 14.79
C THR A 553 -4.55 11.40 14.64
N CYS A 554 -3.86 11.74 15.73
CA CYS A 554 -2.65 12.55 15.71
C CYS A 554 -1.56 11.91 14.85
N ARG A 555 -1.36 10.59 14.96
CA ARG A 555 -0.43 9.83 14.10
C ARG A 555 -0.78 10.00 12.63
N LYS A 556 -2.03 9.71 12.25
CA LYS A 556 -2.49 9.81 10.85
C LYS A 556 -2.35 11.23 10.32
N ILE A 557 -2.71 12.25 11.10
CA ILE A 557 -2.50 13.67 10.73
C ILE A 557 -1.01 13.93 10.48
N LEU A 558 -0.13 13.61 11.43
CA LEU A 558 1.31 13.85 11.29
C LEU A 558 1.93 13.05 10.14
N GLU A 559 1.44 11.85 9.84
CA GLU A 559 1.85 11.10 8.65
C GLU A 559 1.52 11.85 7.36
N TYR A 560 0.30 12.40 7.22
CA TYR A 560 -0.03 13.24 6.06
C TYR A 560 0.93 14.41 5.94
N PHE A 561 1.19 15.14 7.02
CA PHE A 561 2.14 16.26 7.01
C PHE A 561 3.59 15.79 6.72
N ALA A 562 4.01 14.64 7.23
CA ALA A 562 5.36 14.11 7.07
C ALA A 562 5.63 13.59 5.66
N PHE A 563 4.66 12.91 5.04
CA PHE A 563 4.77 12.29 3.71
C PHE A 563 4.28 13.19 2.56
N HIS A 564 3.65 14.34 2.85
CA HIS A 564 3.34 15.35 1.83
C HIS A 564 4.63 15.79 1.09
N PRO A 565 4.57 16.12 -0.23
CA PRO A 565 5.74 16.42 -1.05
C PRO A 565 6.75 17.36 -0.39
N SER A 566 8.03 17.12 -0.66
CA SER A 566 9.23 17.68 0.00
C SER A 566 9.41 19.20 -0.04
N ILE A 567 8.46 19.93 -0.62
CA ILE A 567 8.46 21.39 -0.78
C ILE A 567 7.82 22.10 0.42
N TYR A 568 6.97 21.41 1.19
CA TYR A 568 6.33 22.01 2.36
C TYR A 568 7.34 22.19 3.51
N SER A 569 7.69 23.46 3.79
CA SER A 569 8.41 23.89 4.98
C SER A 569 7.65 25.03 5.65
N THR A 570 7.26 24.83 6.90
CA THR A 570 6.48 25.82 7.64
C THR A 570 7.41 26.74 8.44
N THR A 571 7.13 28.04 8.35
CA THR A 571 7.72 29.10 9.18
C THR A 571 6.71 29.70 10.17
N ASP A 572 5.42 29.40 10.01
CA ASP A 572 4.36 29.99 10.80
C ASP A 572 4.39 29.50 12.26
N PRO A 573 4.39 30.40 13.26
CA PRO A 573 4.40 30.02 14.67
C PRO A 573 3.15 29.25 15.13
N VAL A 574 1.96 29.54 14.57
CA VAL A 574 0.72 28.89 14.99
C VAL A 574 0.72 27.43 14.54
N THR A 575 1.00 27.20 13.26
CA THR A 575 1.16 25.84 12.71
C THR A 575 2.28 25.07 13.42
N THR A 576 3.42 25.73 13.71
CA THR A 576 4.54 25.09 14.41
C THR A 576 4.13 24.63 15.81
N ASN A 577 3.49 25.50 16.59
CA ASN A 577 3.03 25.16 17.93
C ASN A 577 1.96 24.06 17.90
N ALA A 578 1.04 24.10 16.95
CA ALA A 578 0.02 23.07 16.78
C ALA A 578 0.63 21.70 16.40
N LEU A 579 1.59 21.67 15.48
CA LEU A 579 2.29 20.44 15.10
C LEU A 579 3.08 19.84 16.27
N ILE A 580 3.73 20.69 17.08
CA ILE A 580 4.44 20.24 18.29
C ILE A 580 3.45 19.75 19.35
N PHE A 581 2.31 20.41 19.53
CA PHE A 581 1.25 19.95 20.43
C PHE A 581 0.71 18.57 20.05
N ILE A 582 0.43 18.36 18.76
CA ILE A 582 -0.03 17.05 18.23
C ILE A 582 1.07 15.99 18.35
N ALA A 583 2.32 16.35 18.05
CA ALA A 583 3.46 15.46 18.24
C ALA A 583 3.69 15.11 19.71
N LYS A 584 3.42 16.03 20.64
CA LYS A 584 3.48 15.79 22.09
C LYS A 584 2.40 14.81 22.53
N ILE A 585 1.16 14.96 22.06
CA ILE A 585 0.10 13.97 22.32
C ILE A 585 0.51 12.57 21.83
N LEU A 586 1.12 12.48 20.65
CA LEU A 586 1.62 11.22 20.12
C LEU A 586 2.80 10.66 20.95
N HIS A 587 3.72 11.51 21.40
CA HIS A 587 4.81 11.09 22.30
C HIS A 587 4.29 10.61 23.66
N ASP A 588 3.33 11.31 24.25
CA ASP A 588 2.78 10.99 25.58
C ASP A 588 1.95 9.69 25.55
N SER A 589 1.54 9.22 24.35
CA SER A 589 0.96 7.88 24.17
C SER A 589 1.99 6.73 24.24
N VAL A 590 3.29 7.05 24.19
CA VAL A 590 4.38 6.06 24.23
C VAL A 590 4.69 5.65 25.67
N ASN A 591 4.13 4.50 26.07
CA ASN A 591 4.32 3.92 27.39
C ASN A 591 5.36 2.77 27.38
N ILE A 592 5.74 2.28 28.57
CA ILE A 592 6.70 1.17 28.73
C ILE A 592 6.25 -0.09 27.97
N LEU A 593 4.93 -0.31 27.86
CA LEU A 593 4.33 -1.45 27.17
C LEU A 593 4.31 -1.31 25.64
N THR A 594 4.67 -0.15 25.08
CA THR A 594 4.67 0.04 23.62
C THR A 594 5.85 -0.70 22.98
N VAL A 595 5.58 -1.34 21.84
CA VAL A 595 6.55 -2.15 21.10
C VAL A 595 7.63 -1.23 20.52
N GLU A 596 8.88 -1.68 20.52
CA GLU A 596 10.02 -0.90 20.02
C GLU A 596 9.84 -0.46 18.55
N ASP A 597 9.16 -1.26 17.73
CA ASP A 597 8.83 -0.88 16.35
C ASP A 597 7.84 0.28 16.27
N GLU A 598 6.81 0.32 17.12
CA GLU A 598 5.87 1.45 17.17
C GLU A 598 6.57 2.72 17.66
N LYS A 599 7.44 2.62 18.67
CA LYS A 599 8.29 3.73 19.12
C LYS A 599 9.15 4.27 17.99
N ARG A 600 9.74 3.37 17.20
CA ARG A 600 10.56 3.72 16.04
C ARG A 600 9.74 4.44 14.97
N GLN A 601 8.55 3.95 14.65
CA GLN A 601 7.66 4.59 13.66
C GLN A 601 7.24 6.01 14.11
N ILE A 602 6.78 6.15 15.36
CA ILE A 602 6.43 7.47 15.95
C ILE A 602 7.62 8.41 15.87
N GLY A 603 8.80 7.94 16.28
CA GLY A 603 10.01 8.74 16.26
C GLY A 603 10.45 9.16 14.85
N VAL A 604 10.23 8.33 13.83
CA VAL A 604 10.48 8.70 12.41
C VAL A 604 9.50 9.79 11.94
N ILE A 605 8.23 9.68 12.30
CA ILE A 605 7.20 10.69 11.95
C ILE A 605 7.56 12.04 12.57
N ILE A 606 7.80 12.07 13.88
CA ILE A 606 8.18 13.29 14.60
C ILE A 606 9.49 13.87 14.03
N SER A 607 10.47 13.02 13.74
CA SER A 607 11.73 13.45 13.12
C SER A 607 11.53 14.11 11.75
N LYS A 608 10.61 13.61 10.92
CA LYS A 608 10.28 14.23 9.62
C LYS A 608 9.63 15.60 9.81
N ILE A 609 8.72 15.75 10.78
CA ILE A 609 8.06 17.02 11.09
C ILE A 609 9.09 18.06 11.57
N ILE A 610 9.98 17.70 12.49
CA ILE A 610 11.06 18.58 12.96
C ILE A 610 11.94 19.09 11.80
N ARG A 611 12.20 18.26 10.78
CA ARG A 611 12.98 18.66 9.59
C ARG A 611 12.22 19.62 8.66
N LYS A 612 10.88 19.62 8.70
CA LYS A 612 10.03 20.50 7.90
C LYS A 612 9.89 21.89 8.53
N ILE A 613 9.99 22.00 9.86
CA ILE A 613 9.96 23.28 10.58
C ILE A 613 11.31 23.99 10.39
N LYS A 614 11.32 25.10 9.66
CA LYS A 614 12.54 25.88 9.37
C LYS A 614 12.29 27.37 9.53
N PHE A 615 13.07 28.01 10.41
CA PHE A 615 13.15 29.46 10.55
C PHE A 615 14.25 29.99 9.62
N THR A 616 13.91 30.27 8.36
CA THR A 616 14.84 30.57 7.26
C THR A 616 15.78 31.76 7.49
N SER A 617 15.46 32.65 8.44
CA SER A 617 16.22 33.86 8.70
C SER A 617 16.89 33.93 10.07
N ASP A 618 16.48 33.08 11.03
CA ASP A 618 16.86 33.22 12.43
C ASP A 618 17.41 31.90 13.00
N PHE A 619 18.73 31.78 12.97
CA PHE A 619 19.45 30.59 13.44
C PHE A 619 19.34 30.39 14.95
N GLU A 620 19.23 31.47 15.73
CA GLU A 620 19.11 31.39 17.19
C GLU A 620 17.73 30.84 17.58
N LYS A 621 16.66 31.32 16.95
CA LYS A 621 15.31 30.74 17.14
C LYS A 621 15.23 29.29 16.73
N GLN A 622 15.92 28.89 15.65
CA GLN A 622 15.96 27.48 15.25
C GLN A 622 16.66 26.61 16.29
N LEU A 623 17.76 27.09 16.87
CA LEU A 623 18.46 26.35 17.94
C LEU A 623 17.62 26.29 19.21
N ALA A 624 16.96 27.38 19.61
CA ALA A 624 16.03 27.41 20.74
C ALA A 624 14.90 26.39 20.56
N PHE A 625 14.31 26.33 19.36
CA PHE A 625 13.32 25.31 19.01
C PHE A 625 13.87 23.88 19.15
N TYR A 626 15.13 23.61 18.78
CA TYR A 626 15.73 22.29 18.99
C TYR A 626 15.96 21.97 20.47
N VAL A 627 16.25 22.97 21.30
CA VAL A 627 16.33 22.81 22.76
C VAL A 627 14.97 22.45 23.34
N ASP A 628 13.91 23.15 22.92
CA ASP A 628 12.53 22.87 23.36
C ASP A 628 12.05 21.50 22.88
N ALA A 629 12.36 21.13 21.63
CA ALA A 629 12.05 19.82 21.08
C ALA A 629 12.77 18.69 21.84
N ARG A 630 14.04 18.89 22.21
CA ARG A 630 14.78 17.93 23.06
C ARG A 630 14.13 17.76 24.44
N ALA A 631 13.69 18.86 25.06
CA ALA A 631 13.01 18.81 26.36
C ALA A 631 11.63 18.14 26.28
N THR A 632 10.96 18.24 25.13
CA THR A 632 9.63 17.65 24.91
C THR A 632 9.70 16.15 24.59
N PHE A 633 10.66 15.71 23.77
CA PHE A 633 10.72 14.35 23.21
C PHE A 633 11.86 13.50 23.81
N ILE A 634 11.91 13.37 25.13
CA ILE A 634 13.04 12.76 25.86
C ILE A 634 13.16 11.25 25.58
N ASN A 635 12.05 10.55 25.38
CA ASN A 635 12.02 9.09 25.33
C ASN A 635 12.33 8.49 23.93
N LEU A 636 12.56 9.33 22.92
CA LEU A 636 12.70 8.90 21.53
C LEU A 636 14.12 9.12 20.98
N ASP A 637 14.92 8.05 20.95
CA ASP A 637 16.31 8.08 20.44
C ASP A 637 16.40 8.61 19.00
N SER A 638 15.47 8.24 18.13
CA SER A 638 15.45 8.69 16.72
C SER A 638 15.27 10.20 16.57
N VAL A 639 14.51 10.82 17.48
CA VAL A 639 14.32 12.27 17.54
C VAL A 639 15.60 12.93 18.02
N ALA A 640 16.22 12.42 19.09
CA ALA A 640 17.51 12.93 19.59
C ALA A 640 18.61 12.88 18.50
N ILE A 641 18.74 11.75 17.80
CA ILE A 641 19.67 11.59 16.66
C ILE A 641 19.37 12.64 15.57
N THR A 642 18.09 12.82 15.22
CA THR A 642 17.70 13.83 14.22
C THR A 642 18.03 15.25 14.67
N LEU A 643 17.78 15.60 15.93
CA LEU A 643 18.10 16.93 16.48
C LEU A 643 19.60 17.22 16.43
N ILE A 644 20.45 16.24 16.78
CA ILE A 644 21.91 16.37 16.69
C ILE A 644 22.34 16.61 15.24
N HIS A 645 21.83 15.82 14.29
CA HIS A 645 22.12 16.06 12.87
C HIS A 645 21.62 17.42 12.37
N CYS A 646 20.47 17.89 12.86
CA CYS A 646 19.95 19.22 12.51
C CYS A 646 20.82 20.34 13.09
N ALA A 647 21.23 20.26 14.37
CA ALA A 647 22.13 21.22 14.99
C ALA A 647 23.50 21.25 14.29
N ASN A 648 24.04 20.08 13.97
CA ASN A 648 25.27 19.92 13.20
C ASN A 648 25.15 20.49 11.78
N LYS A 649 23.99 20.34 11.14
CA LYS A 649 23.68 20.97 9.85
C LYS A 649 23.60 22.50 9.97
N LEU A 650 23.00 23.04 11.02
CA LEU A 650 22.97 24.49 11.27
C LEU A 650 24.38 25.06 11.46
N ALA A 651 25.24 24.36 12.20
CA ALA A 651 26.65 24.74 12.34
C ALA A 651 27.34 24.80 10.97
N MET A 652 27.15 23.79 10.13
CA MET A 652 27.70 23.74 8.78
C MET A 652 27.12 24.82 7.85
N GLU A 653 25.81 25.10 7.91
CA GLU A 653 25.18 26.18 7.14
C GLU A 653 25.68 27.56 7.55
N THR A 654 25.89 27.76 8.85
CA THR A 654 26.51 28.99 9.40
C THR A 654 27.93 29.13 8.87
N GLY A 655 28.74 28.06 8.92
CA GLY A 655 30.09 28.04 8.34
C GLY A 655 30.12 28.34 6.85
N LYS A 656 29.16 27.80 6.08
CA LYS A 656 29.02 28.06 4.63
C LYS A 656 28.63 29.52 4.34
N LYS A 657 27.63 30.08 5.03
CA LYS A 657 27.21 31.48 4.85
C LYS A 657 28.36 32.45 5.12
N VAL A 658 29.19 32.12 6.10
CA VAL A 658 30.31 32.95 6.54
C VAL A 658 31.63 32.58 5.83
N LYS A 659 31.63 31.60 4.90
CA LYS A 659 32.82 31.08 4.21
C LYS A 659 33.98 30.77 5.18
N SER A 660 33.67 30.22 6.35
CA SER A 660 34.62 29.91 7.42
C SER A 660 35.34 31.14 8.04
N HIS A 661 34.79 32.37 7.91
CA HIS A 661 35.27 33.59 8.58
C HIS A 661 34.41 33.97 9.79
N HIS A 662 34.40 33.15 10.84
CA HIS A 662 33.52 33.38 11.98
C HIS A 662 33.79 34.73 12.66
N THR A 663 32.74 35.56 12.80
CA THR A 663 32.69 36.66 13.77
C THR A 663 32.54 36.10 15.19
N ARG A 664 32.83 36.90 16.23
CA ARG A 664 32.67 36.49 17.64
C ARG A 664 31.28 35.91 17.94
N LYS A 665 30.22 36.51 17.37
CA LYS A 665 28.83 36.03 17.55
C LYS A 665 28.56 34.71 16.83
N THR A 666 29.04 34.57 15.59
CA THR A 666 28.85 33.32 14.83
C THR A 666 29.70 32.18 15.38
N ALA A 667 30.87 32.48 15.94
CA ALA A 667 31.69 31.49 16.64
C ALA A 667 30.98 31.01 17.92
N SER A 668 30.49 31.93 18.76
CA SER A 668 29.72 31.54 19.96
C SER A 668 28.47 30.74 19.62
N PHE A 669 27.80 31.05 18.50
CA PHE A 669 26.65 30.28 18.03
C PHE A 669 27.05 28.85 17.63
N VAL A 670 28.12 28.66 16.84
CA VAL A 670 28.57 27.32 16.46
C VAL A 670 29.05 26.53 17.69
N HIS A 671 29.73 27.18 18.64
CA HIS A 671 30.06 26.57 19.93
C HIS A 671 28.80 26.12 20.69
N ALA A 672 27.72 26.89 20.66
CA ALA A 672 26.45 26.51 21.26
C ALA A 672 25.80 25.31 20.54
N CYS A 673 25.86 25.24 19.20
CA CYS A 673 25.40 24.06 18.45
C CYS A 673 26.22 22.81 18.78
N ALA A 674 27.55 22.92 18.82
CA ALA A 674 28.43 21.81 19.19
C ALA A 674 28.20 21.36 20.64
N ALA A 675 28.03 22.32 21.57
CA ALA A 675 27.70 22.04 22.96
C ALA A 675 26.35 21.33 23.09
N PHE A 676 25.32 21.80 22.36
CA PHE A 676 24.00 21.15 22.31
C PHE A 676 24.12 19.69 21.84
N SER A 677 24.84 19.43 20.75
CA SER A 677 25.09 18.06 20.28
C SER A 677 25.80 17.24 21.35
N PHE A 678 26.87 17.77 21.95
CA PHE A 678 27.67 17.10 22.97
C PHE A 678 26.86 16.67 24.21
N ILE A 679 25.97 17.53 24.72
CA ILE A 679 25.15 17.20 25.90
C ILE A 679 23.95 16.31 25.57
N THR A 680 23.59 16.17 24.29
CA THR A 680 22.43 15.37 23.84
C THR A 680 22.84 13.95 23.48
N ILE A 681 24.06 13.72 23.00
CA ILE A 681 24.53 12.36 22.65
C ILE A 681 24.45 11.36 23.82
N PRO A 682 24.78 11.71 25.08
CA PRO A 682 24.66 10.77 26.21
C PRO A 682 23.25 10.23 26.46
N SER A 683 22.18 10.91 26.01
CA SER A 683 20.81 10.46 26.25
C SER A 683 20.36 9.33 25.31
N ILE A 684 21.16 9.00 24.28
CA ILE A 684 20.85 7.94 23.31
C ILE A 684 21.28 6.59 23.90
N ARG A 685 20.41 5.57 23.80
CA ARG A 685 20.67 4.23 24.37
C ARG A 685 21.69 3.44 23.57
N SER A 686 21.68 3.58 22.23
CA SER A 686 22.57 2.83 21.35
C SER A 686 24.01 3.38 21.37
N GLU A 687 24.94 2.58 21.89
CA GLU A 687 26.37 2.91 21.96
C GLU A 687 26.99 3.18 20.57
N LYS A 688 26.64 2.37 19.57
CA LYS A 688 27.09 2.55 18.17
C LYS A 688 26.69 3.92 17.62
N ALA A 689 25.44 4.32 17.87
CA ALA A 689 24.94 5.62 17.45
C ALA A 689 25.69 6.74 18.18
N ARG A 690 25.94 6.62 19.49
CA ARG A 690 26.73 7.62 20.25
C ARG A 690 28.12 7.81 19.65
N LEU A 691 28.84 6.71 19.36
CA LEU A 691 30.19 6.77 18.78
C LEU A 691 30.22 7.49 17.43
N GLN A 692 29.29 7.14 16.53
CA GLN A 692 29.17 7.80 15.22
C GLN A 692 28.83 9.29 15.37
N LEU A 693 27.92 9.64 16.29
CA LEU A 693 27.51 11.02 16.50
C LEU A 693 28.60 11.89 17.13
N TYR A 694 29.39 11.35 18.07
CA TYR A 694 30.56 12.06 18.60
C TYR A 694 31.58 12.33 17.50
N LEU A 695 31.87 11.34 16.64
CA LEU A 695 32.82 11.51 15.54
C LEU A 695 32.34 12.56 14.54
N ILE A 696 31.07 12.50 14.10
CA ILE A 696 30.49 13.48 13.18
C ILE A 696 30.48 14.88 13.80
N THR A 697 30.13 14.99 15.08
CA THR A 697 30.13 16.27 15.81
C THR A 697 31.55 16.84 15.95
N ALA A 698 32.56 15.98 16.17
CA ALA A 698 33.97 16.37 16.19
C ALA A 698 34.43 16.90 14.82
N GLN A 699 34.13 16.18 13.73
CA GLN A 699 34.47 16.58 12.36
C GLN A 699 33.85 17.95 11.98
N ILE A 700 32.58 18.16 12.36
CA ILE A 700 31.89 19.44 12.10
C ILE A 700 32.43 20.56 12.98
N SER A 701 32.81 20.25 14.21
CA SER A 701 33.47 21.21 15.12
C SER A 701 34.84 21.63 14.56
N LEU A 702 35.64 20.69 14.05
CA LEU A 702 36.91 20.98 13.37
C LEU A 702 36.71 21.90 12.16
N PHE A 703 35.72 21.60 11.31
CA PHE A 703 35.43 22.41 10.14
C PHE A 703 35.06 23.88 10.48
N ASN A 704 34.49 24.11 11.66
CA ASN A 704 34.12 25.43 12.16
C ASN A 704 35.10 26.00 13.21
N GLN A 705 36.36 25.52 13.23
CA GLN A 705 37.43 26.03 14.12
C GLN A 705 37.14 25.88 15.63
N CYS A 706 36.27 24.95 16.01
CA CYS A 706 35.87 24.67 17.38
C CYS A 706 36.72 23.53 17.98
N LEU A 707 38.03 23.77 18.11
CA LEU A 707 39.01 22.73 18.49
C LEU A 707 38.74 22.11 19.86
N GLY A 708 38.38 22.92 20.86
CA GLY A 708 38.10 22.42 22.21
C GLY A 708 36.91 21.45 22.27
N GLN A 709 35.82 21.73 21.56
CA GLN A 709 34.69 20.79 21.48
C GLN A 709 35.06 19.53 20.67
N ALA A 710 35.86 19.66 19.62
CA ALA A 710 36.30 18.52 18.82
C ALA A 710 37.16 17.56 19.65
N ASP A 711 38.12 18.09 20.42
CA ASP A 711 38.95 17.31 21.34
C ASP A 711 38.09 16.58 22.39
N ALA A 712 37.19 17.30 23.06
CA ALA A 712 36.29 16.70 24.05
C ALA A 712 35.43 15.57 23.47
N CYS A 713 34.88 15.75 22.25
CA CYS A 713 34.10 14.72 21.57
C CYS A 713 34.93 13.47 21.27
N ILE A 714 36.16 13.63 20.79
CA ILE A 714 37.04 12.49 20.47
C ILE A 714 37.48 11.79 21.75
N LYS A 715 37.83 12.51 22.82
CA LYS A 715 38.18 11.92 24.12
C LYS A 715 37.06 11.04 24.66
N ILE A 716 35.81 11.52 24.63
CA ILE A 716 34.66 10.71 25.05
C ILE A 716 34.45 9.54 24.09
N ALA A 717 34.54 9.74 22.78
CA ALA A 717 34.42 8.66 21.82
C ALA A 717 35.44 7.54 22.04
N LEU A 718 36.68 7.89 22.40
CA LEU A 718 37.73 6.95 22.77
C LEU A 718 37.37 6.16 24.04
N LEU A 719 36.87 6.83 25.09
CA LEU A 719 36.41 6.15 26.30
C LEU A 719 35.23 5.20 26.02
N LEU A 720 34.28 5.62 25.19
CA LEU A 720 33.15 4.79 24.80
C LEU A 720 33.54 3.60 23.92
N LEU A 721 34.67 3.67 23.21
CA LEU A 721 35.20 2.57 22.42
C LEU A 721 35.61 1.39 23.32
N LEU A 722 36.13 1.66 24.52
CA LEU A 722 36.47 0.64 25.52
C LEU A 722 35.23 -0.10 26.04
N GLU A 723 34.10 0.61 26.16
CA GLU A 723 32.86 0.08 26.72
C GLU A 723 32.07 -0.81 25.74
N LEU A 724 32.44 -0.87 24.45
CA LEU A 724 31.69 -1.61 23.43
C LEU A 724 31.72 -3.14 23.67
N PRO A 725 30.55 -3.81 23.77
CA PRO A 725 30.50 -5.27 23.91
C PRO A 725 31.06 -5.96 22.67
N HIS A 726 31.85 -7.02 22.84
CA HIS A 726 32.45 -7.75 21.73
C HIS A 726 31.43 -8.52 20.87
N SER A 727 30.37 -9.03 21.51
CA SER A 727 29.30 -9.79 20.88
C SER A 727 27.95 -9.37 21.44
N PHE A 728 26.94 -9.27 20.59
CA PHE A 728 25.57 -8.97 20.96
C PHE A 728 24.63 -9.97 20.28
N GLU A 729 23.54 -10.31 20.96
CA GLU A 729 22.56 -11.27 20.46
C GLU A 729 21.38 -10.52 19.82
N ILE A 730 21.13 -10.75 18.53
CA ILE A 730 19.91 -10.28 17.84
C ILE A 730 19.19 -11.52 17.32
N ASP A 731 17.93 -11.69 17.72
CA ASP A 731 17.06 -12.79 17.26
C ASP A 731 17.69 -14.18 17.42
N GLY A 732 18.37 -14.43 18.55
CA GLY A 732 19.05 -15.70 18.84
C GLY A 732 20.35 -15.95 18.05
N LYS A 733 20.81 -14.97 17.25
CA LYS A 733 22.11 -15.02 16.56
C LYS A 733 23.11 -14.08 17.21
N VAL A 734 24.22 -14.65 17.67
CA VAL A 734 25.37 -13.89 18.16
C VAL A 734 26.05 -13.20 16.98
N LYS A 735 25.99 -11.87 16.93
CA LYS A 735 26.73 -11.04 15.96
C LYS A 735 27.88 -10.33 16.67
N THR A 736 29.02 -10.20 15.99
CA THR A 736 30.18 -9.46 16.50
C THR A 736 30.19 -8.02 16.00
N ASN A 737 30.86 -7.15 16.75
CA ASN A 737 30.98 -5.72 16.41
C ASN A 737 32.16 -5.40 15.48
N ASP A 738 32.87 -6.42 14.97
CA ASP A 738 34.14 -6.27 14.25
C ASP A 738 34.04 -5.39 13.01
N SER A 739 33.04 -5.62 12.15
CA SER A 739 32.86 -4.84 10.91
C SER A 739 32.59 -3.37 11.19
N PHE A 740 31.79 -3.06 12.22
CA PHE A 740 31.51 -1.68 12.62
C PHE A 740 32.76 -1.01 13.19
N LEU A 741 33.54 -1.75 14.00
CA LEU A 741 34.77 -1.25 14.60
C LEU A 741 35.81 -0.91 13.54
N GLU A 742 35.99 -1.76 12.52
CA GLU A 742 36.89 -1.49 11.39
C GLU A 742 36.55 -0.20 10.65
N ASP A 743 35.28 -0.03 10.27
CA ASP A 743 34.82 1.15 9.54
C ASP A 743 34.93 2.42 10.40
N TYR A 744 34.57 2.32 11.68
CA TYR A 744 34.63 3.43 12.62
C TYR A 744 36.07 3.90 12.86
N VAL A 745 36.97 2.97 13.20
CA VAL A 745 38.38 3.31 13.47
C VAL A 745 39.07 3.85 12.23
N ARG A 746 38.74 3.34 11.03
CA ARG A 746 39.27 3.90 9.77
C ARG A 746 38.87 5.36 9.59
N ASN A 747 37.62 5.71 9.87
CA ASN A 747 37.13 7.10 9.79
C ASN A 747 37.67 7.98 10.94
N LEU A 748 37.90 7.40 12.11
CA LEU A 748 38.55 8.11 13.21
C LEU A 748 40.02 8.42 12.85
N LEU A 749 40.77 7.43 12.36
CA LEU A 749 42.16 7.58 11.94
C LEU A 749 42.32 8.63 10.84
N SER A 750 41.43 8.64 9.84
CA SER A 750 41.45 9.72 8.83
C SER A 750 41.26 11.08 9.51
N THR A 751 40.27 11.22 10.39
CA THR A 751 40.03 12.48 11.11
C THR A 751 41.25 12.92 11.95
N LEU A 752 41.96 11.98 12.56
CA LEU A 752 43.14 12.25 13.39
C LEU A 752 44.35 12.78 12.61
N ILE A 753 44.48 12.50 11.30
CA ILE A 753 45.57 13.03 10.47
C ILE A 753 45.57 14.57 10.46
N VAL A 754 44.38 15.15 10.32
CA VAL A 754 44.21 16.61 10.16
C VAL A 754 44.02 17.30 11.51
N PHE A 755 43.86 16.54 12.59
CA PHE A 755 43.61 17.06 13.93
C PHE A 755 44.87 17.75 14.48
N PRO A 756 44.80 19.01 14.94
CA PRO A 756 45.95 19.71 15.51
C PRO A 756 46.29 19.18 16.90
N ASP A 757 47.57 18.94 17.15
CA ASP A 757 48.05 18.53 18.47
C ASP A 757 48.00 19.68 19.49
N CYS A 758 47.72 19.31 20.75
CA CYS A 758 47.82 20.22 21.88
C CYS A 758 49.29 20.33 22.32
N PRO A 759 49.90 21.53 22.37
CA PRO A 759 51.31 21.70 22.78
C PRO A 759 51.64 21.11 24.16
N GLU A 760 50.65 21.02 25.05
CA GLU A 760 50.80 20.55 26.44
C GLU A 760 50.70 19.01 26.59
N GLN A 761 50.04 18.30 25.66
CA GLN A 761 49.71 16.88 25.80
C GLN A 761 50.64 15.95 25.02
N GLY A 762 51.62 16.53 24.31
CA GLY A 762 52.62 15.81 23.52
C GLY A 762 52.13 15.40 22.13
N VAL A 763 53.08 14.90 21.33
CA VAL A 763 52.89 14.52 19.93
C VAL A 763 51.86 13.39 19.79
N LEU A 764 50.87 13.60 18.91
CA LEU A 764 49.81 12.66 18.54
C LEU A 764 49.11 12.00 19.74
N TYR A 765 48.82 12.76 20.79
CA TYR A 765 48.28 12.20 22.05
C TYR A 765 46.95 11.45 21.85
N LEU A 766 46.07 11.89 20.93
CA LEU A 766 44.81 11.18 20.61
C LEU A 766 45.07 9.85 19.90
N ALA A 767 46.05 9.81 19.00
CA ALA A 767 46.44 8.56 18.34
C ALA A 767 47.09 7.59 19.32
N ARG A 768 47.91 8.09 20.26
CA ARG A 768 48.46 7.30 21.38
C ARG A 768 47.34 6.76 22.27
N GLY A 769 46.34 7.59 22.58
CA GLY A 769 45.14 7.17 23.30
C GLY A 769 44.42 6.02 22.60
N LEU A 770 44.21 6.14 21.28
CA LEU A 770 43.61 5.07 20.47
C LEU A 770 44.45 3.78 20.48
N ILE A 771 45.78 3.87 20.32
CA ILE A 771 46.68 2.69 20.36
C ILE A 771 46.58 1.98 21.71
N ASN A 772 46.57 2.72 22.82
CA ASN A 772 46.44 2.15 24.16
C ASN A 772 45.09 1.45 24.33
N ILE A 773 44.01 2.07 23.84
CA ILE A 773 42.66 1.50 23.89
C ILE A 773 42.57 0.22 23.06
N LEU A 774 43.14 0.20 21.84
CA LEU A 774 43.17 -1.01 21.02
C LEU A 774 43.96 -2.14 21.69
N ASN A 775 45.03 -1.81 22.41
CA ASN A 775 45.78 -2.77 23.21
C ASN A 775 44.94 -3.35 24.37
N GLU A 776 44.22 -2.51 25.11
CA GLU A 776 43.33 -2.94 26.20
C GLU A 776 42.13 -3.75 25.69
N TYR A 777 41.62 -3.41 24.50
CA TYR A 777 40.50 -4.10 23.85
C TYR A 777 40.92 -5.43 23.18
N THR A 778 42.21 -5.73 23.13
CA THR A 778 42.74 -6.94 22.48
C THR A 778 42.32 -8.18 23.29
N THR A 779 41.44 -8.99 22.72
CA THR A 779 41.03 -10.29 23.27
C THR A 779 41.23 -11.39 22.25
N ASP A 780 41.27 -12.63 22.74
CA ASP A 780 41.48 -13.81 21.90
C ASP A 780 40.47 -13.93 20.76
N LYS A 781 39.24 -13.45 20.93
CA LYS A 781 38.17 -13.58 19.92
C LYS A 781 38.28 -12.57 18.76
N ASN A 782 38.95 -11.42 18.97
CA ASN A 782 38.99 -10.32 18.01
C ASN A 782 40.39 -10.09 17.43
N LEU A 783 41.29 -11.07 17.57
CA LEU A 783 42.70 -10.94 17.25
C LEU A 783 42.94 -10.51 15.78
N HIS A 784 42.18 -11.06 14.83
CA HIS A 784 42.26 -10.69 13.41
C HIS A 784 41.86 -9.24 13.17
N THR A 785 40.70 -8.83 13.69
CA THR A 785 40.17 -7.46 13.58
C THR A 785 41.17 -6.45 14.15
N ILE A 786 41.68 -6.69 15.36
CA ILE A 786 42.64 -5.79 16.02
C ILE A 786 43.96 -5.71 15.27
N THR A 787 44.46 -6.84 14.73
CA THR A 787 45.68 -6.85 13.91
C THR A 787 45.50 -6.00 12.66
N ARG A 788 44.34 -6.10 12.00
CA ARG A 788 43.98 -5.26 10.85
C ARG A 788 43.86 -3.79 11.22
N LEU A 789 43.33 -3.46 12.41
CA LEU A 789 43.29 -2.08 12.91
C LEU A 789 44.69 -1.51 13.15
N PHE A 790 45.60 -2.26 13.76
CA PHE A 790 47.00 -1.83 13.93
C PHE A 790 47.69 -1.58 12.59
N MET A 791 47.36 -2.36 11.57
CA MET A 791 47.84 -2.09 10.21
C MET A 791 47.33 -0.72 9.70
N PHE A 792 46.03 -0.39 9.89
CA PHE A 792 45.52 0.95 9.52
C PHE A 792 46.16 2.07 10.33
N VAL A 793 46.49 1.84 11.61
CA VAL A 793 47.26 2.78 12.43
C VAL A 793 48.64 3.01 11.82
N LEU A 794 49.31 1.94 11.35
CA LEU A 794 50.60 2.05 10.68
C LEU A 794 50.50 2.90 9.40
N ASP A 795 49.47 2.71 8.58
CA ASP A 795 49.23 3.56 7.40
C ASP A 795 49.07 5.03 7.79
N MET A 796 48.30 5.31 8.85
CA MET A 796 48.09 6.67 9.35
C MET A 796 49.41 7.29 9.82
N LEU A 797 50.19 6.58 10.63
CA LEU A 797 51.51 7.06 11.08
C LEU A 797 52.44 7.34 9.89
N CYS A 798 52.42 6.50 8.86
CA CYS A 798 53.17 6.73 7.62
C CYS A 798 52.66 7.94 6.81
N THR A 799 51.37 8.28 6.85
CA THR A 799 50.88 9.52 6.23
C THR A 799 51.30 10.77 6.99
N VAL A 800 51.39 10.69 8.31
CA VAL A 800 51.78 11.81 9.19
C VAL A 800 53.27 12.17 9.08
N THR A 801 54.12 11.26 8.56
CA THR A 801 55.54 11.57 8.28
C THR A 801 55.74 12.34 6.98
N GLN A 802 54.70 12.51 6.15
CA GLN A 802 54.80 13.26 4.91
C GLN A 802 54.95 14.76 5.20
N PRO A 803 55.71 15.51 4.36
CA PRO A 803 55.92 16.94 4.54
C PRO A 803 54.66 17.79 4.29
N ASP A 804 53.66 17.22 3.62
CA ASP A 804 52.40 17.85 3.27
C ASP A 804 51.33 16.77 3.29
N TYR A 805 50.26 16.96 4.06
CA TYR A 805 49.23 15.93 4.21
C TYR A 805 48.33 15.81 2.98
N PRO A 806 47.70 14.63 2.75
CA PRO A 806 46.88 14.41 1.56
C PRO A 806 45.63 15.31 1.48
N TYR A 807 45.16 15.86 2.61
CA TYR A 807 44.04 16.79 2.67
C TYR A 807 44.11 17.66 3.93
N HIS A 808 43.53 18.86 3.85
CA HIS A 808 43.51 19.85 4.92
C HIS A 808 42.11 20.42 5.14
N ILE A 809 41.87 20.90 6.36
CA ILE A 809 40.70 21.71 6.68
C ILE A 809 41.07 23.19 6.57
N LYS A 810 40.21 23.97 5.91
CA LYS A 810 40.44 25.41 5.74
C LYS A 810 40.59 26.10 7.10
N LYS A 811 41.73 26.77 7.31
CA LYS A 811 42.07 27.56 8.51
C LYS A 811 42.20 26.75 9.81
N VAL A 812 42.47 25.45 9.70
CA VAL A 812 42.96 24.66 10.82
C VAL A 812 44.36 24.21 10.42
N ASP A 813 45.35 24.65 11.17
CA ASP A 813 46.74 24.27 10.92
C ASP A 813 46.93 22.84 11.42
N SER A 814 47.13 21.92 10.49
CA SER A 814 47.37 20.51 10.79
C SER A 814 48.82 20.29 11.21
N ASN A 815 49.11 19.08 11.71
CA ASN A 815 50.40 18.74 12.29
C ASN A 815 51.59 18.84 11.30
N ASP A 816 51.35 18.79 9.98
CA ASP A 816 52.36 19.05 8.95
C ASP A 816 52.80 20.52 8.94
N VAL A 817 51.87 21.46 9.12
CA VAL A 817 52.17 22.89 9.26
C VAL A 817 52.74 23.20 10.64
N LEU A 818 52.20 22.59 11.70
CA LEU A 818 52.62 22.86 13.09
C LEU A 818 54.04 22.34 13.39
N TYR A 819 54.38 21.13 12.95
CA TYR A 819 55.68 20.51 13.22
C TYR A 819 56.65 20.54 12.04
N GLY A 820 56.20 20.77 10.80
CA GLY A 820 57.07 21.01 9.65
C GLY A 820 58.12 19.91 9.38
N SER A 821 57.77 18.63 9.61
CA SER A 821 58.69 17.49 9.57
C SER A 821 59.94 17.63 10.45
N ASP A 822 59.81 18.23 11.64
CA ASP A 822 60.90 18.31 12.63
C ASP A 822 61.49 16.91 12.90
N PRO A 823 62.83 16.73 12.88
CA PRO A 823 63.47 15.47 13.20
C PRO A 823 63.06 14.88 14.57
N LYS A 824 62.69 15.71 15.56
CA LYS A 824 62.18 15.22 16.86
C LYS A 824 60.80 14.57 16.73
N PHE A 825 59.90 15.21 15.97
CA PHE A 825 58.56 14.70 15.68
C PHE A 825 58.64 13.39 14.89
N LEU A 826 59.50 13.31 13.88
CA LEU A 826 59.74 12.09 13.11
C LEU A 826 60.33 10.96 13.98
N SER A 827 61.22 11.29 14.92
CA SER A 827 61.74 10.31 15.87
C SER A 827 60.65 9.72 16.77
N ASP A 828 59.73 10.56 17.27
CA ASP A 828 58.61 10.09 18.09
C ASP A 828 57.62 9.23 17.31
N ILE A 829 57.36 9.56 16.04
CA ILE A 829 56.54 8.72 15.15
C ILE A 829 57.21 7.37 14.88
N ASN A 830 58.51 7.37 14.60
CA ASN A 830 59.26 6.13 14.40
C ASN A 830 59.20 5.23 15.64
N ASN A 831 59.30 5.79 16.85
CA ASN A 831 59.12 5.03 18.09
C ASN A 831 57.71 4.42 18.19
N MET A 832 56.66 5.16 17.81
CA MET A 832 55.29 4.63 17.75
C MET A 832 55.13 3.54 16.70
N CYS A 833 55.73 3.69 15.52
CA CYS A 833 55.75 2.65 14.49
C CYS A 833 56.41 1.36 14.99
N CYS A 834 57.53 1.45 15.73
CA CYS A 834 58.17 0.27 16.32
C CYS A 834 57.22 -0.47 17.26
N ILE A 835 56.57 0.24 18.19
CA ILE A 835 55.60 -0.35 19.13
C ILE A 835 54.45 -1.05 18.39
N VAL A 836 53.90 -0.40 17.36
CA VAL A 836 52.79 -0.97 16.56
C VAL A 836 53.25 -2.20 15.77
N VAL A 837 54.44 -2.18 15.17
CA VAL A 837 55.00 -3.32 14.43
C VAL A 837 55.29 -4.50 15.37
N GLU A 838 55.89 -4.24 16.53
CA GLU A 838 56.10 -5.27 17.57
C GLU A 838 54.77 -5.92 17.96
N ARG A 839 53.73 -5.11 18.19
CA ARG A 839 52.40 -5.61 18.55
C ARG A 839 51.74 -6.43 17.45
N ILE A 840 51.89 -6.03 16.18
CA ILE A 840 51.43 -6.81 15.04
C ILE A 840 52.13 -8.16 14.99
N LEU A 841 53.46 -8.19 15.19
CA LEU A 841 54.23 -9.43 15.18
C LEU A 841 53.86 -10.35 16.36
N GLU A 842 53.60 -9.79 17.55
CA GLU A 842 53.06 -10.54 18.70
C GLU A 842 51.70 -11.17 18.37
N ASN A 843 50.79 -10.42 17.75
CA ASN A 843 49.49 -10.93 17.35
C ASN A 843 49.60 -12.05 16.31
N ILE A 844 50.47 -11.89 15.30
CA ILE A 844 50.75 -12.91 14.28
C ILE A 844 51.35 -14.17 14.95
N HIS A 845 52.23 -14.01 15.94
CA HIS A 845 52.77 -15.12 16.71
C HIS A 845 51.67 -15.85 17.49
N ASN A 846 50.75 -15.11 18.12
CA ASN A 846 49.60 -15.68 18.82
C ASN A 846 48.65 -16.45 17.88
N MET A 847 48.45 -15.99 16.64
CA MET A 847 47.71 -16.74 15.60
C MET A 847 48.42 -18.05 15.23
N SER A 848 49.76 -18.05 15.20
CA SER A 848 50.57 -19.26 14.97
C SER A 848 50.36 -20.31 16.07
N LEU A 849 50.24 -19.89 17.33
CA LEU A 849 49.99 -20.78 18.46
C LEU A 849 48.60 -21.43 18.40
N ARG A 850 47.66 -20.83 17.67
CA ARG A 850 46.28 -21.31 17.49
C ARG A 850 46.05 -22.13 16.23
N GLN A 851 47.10 -22.39 15.44
CA GLN A 851 47.04 -23.13 14.18
C GLN A 851 46.20 -22.43 13.07
N GLU A 852 46.02 -21.11 13.14
CA GLU A 852 45.30 -20.30 12.14
C GLU A 852 46.22 -19.86 10.98
N PHE A 853 46.85 -20.83 10.32
CA PHE A 853 47.96 -20.58 9.39
C PHE A 853 47.58 -19.79 8.12
N LYS A 854 46.31 -19.80 7.71
CA LYS A 854 45.83 -19.03 6.54
C LYS A 854 45.79 -17.52 6.82
N GLU A 855 45.16 -17.12 7.92
CA GLU A 855 45.07 -15.71 8.33
C GLU A 855 46.45 -15.16 8.69
N GLN A 856 47.28 -15.98 9.35
CA GLN A 856 48.68 -15.65 9.63
C GLN A 856 49.45 -15.28 8.35
N TRP A 857 49.28 -16.06 7.27
CA TRP A 857 49.94 -15.78 6.00
C TRP A 857 49.45 -14.47 5.37
N ILE A 858 48.14 -14.19 5.43
CA ILE A 858 47.54 -12.95 4.91
C ILE A 858 48.10 -11.74 5.65
N PHE A 859 48.13 -11.75 6.99
CA PHE A 859 48.65 -10.62 7.77
C PHE A 859 50.17 -10.43 7.60
N LEU A 860 50.95 -11.51 7.48
CA LEU A 860 52.38 -11.43 7.18
C LEU A 860 52.64 -10.85 5.78
N HIS A 861 51.83 -11.26 4.79
CA HIS A 861 51.89 -10.75 3.43
C HIS A 861 51.51 -9.27 3.35
N ASP A 862 50.43 -8.86 4.03
CA ASP A 862 49.99 -7.47 4.12
C ASP A 862 51.02 -6.59 4.84
N LEU A 863 51.62 -7.06 5.94
CA LEU A 863 52.70 -6.37 6.64
C LEU A 863 53.90 -6.15 5.72
N PHE A 864 54.30 -7.20 5.00
CA PHE A 864 55.39 -7.14 4.04
C PHE A 864 55.11 -6.10 2.94
N LEU A 865 53.91 -6.10 2.36
CA LEU A 865 53.50 -5.13 1.35
C LEU A 865 53.53 -3.69 1.89
N ARG A 866 53.08 -3.45 3.13
CA ARG A 866 53.10 -2.12 3.76
C ARG A 866 54.52 -1.64 4.03
N ILE A 867 55.38 -2.49 4.58
CA ILE A 867 56.79 -2.13 4.80
C ILE A 867 57.47 -1.87 3.46
N MET A 868 57.28 -2.72 2.45
CA MET A 868 57.86 -2.48 1.11
C MET A 868 57.30 -1.25 0.40
N SER A 869 56.04 -0.89 0.65
CA SER A 869 55.41 0.27 0.02
C SER A 869 55.77 1.60 0.70
N LEU A 870 55.85 1.61 2.04
CA LEU A 870 55.89 2.81 2.86
C LEU A 870 57.24 3.08 3.54
N SER A 871 58.15 2.10 3.63
CA SER A 871 59.43 2.27 4.36
C SER A 871 60.60 2.69 3.47
N ASP A 872 61.59 3.34 4.11
CA ASP A 872 62.89 3.64 3.52
C ASP A 872 63.85 2.45 3.71
N LEU A 873 64.09 1.73 2.61
CA LEU A 873 64.90 0.51 2.56
C LEU A 873 66.42 0.77 2.67
N GLU A 874 66.85 2.04 2.70
CA GLU A 874 68.27 2.39 2.95
C GLU A 874 68.72 2.04 4.38
N SER A 875 67.76 1.90 5.31
CA SER A 875 68.05 1.54 6.69
C SER A 875 68.31 0.02 6.87
N GLN A 876 69.47 -0.33 7.43
CA GLN A 876 69.91 -1.73 7.59
C GLN A 876 69.03 -2.59 8.52
N GLY A 877 68.24 -1.97 9.41
CA GLY A 877 67.34 -2.67 10.34
C GLY A 877 66.05 -3.12 9.66
N LEU A 878 65.38 -2.19 8.95
CA LEU A 878 64.13 -2.48 8.23
C LEU A 878 64.36 -3.41 7.05
N SER A 879 65.49 -3.30 6.35
CA SER A 879 65.82 -4.23 5.26
C SER A 879 66.01 -5.67 5.74
N LYS A 880 66.65 -5.88 6.90
CA LYS A 880 66.77 -7.20 7.53
C LYS A 880 65.42 -7.75 7.99
N LEU A 881 64.60 -6.93 8.64
CA LEU A 881 63.25 -7.32 9.08
C LEU A 881 62.35 -7.67 7.89
N THR A 882 62.42 -6.89 6.81
CA THR A 882 61.66 -7.13 5.57
C THR A 882 62.07 -8.44 4.89
N LEU A 883 63.37 -8.74 4.84
CA LEU A 883 63.88 -10.01 4.32
C LEU A 883 63.43 -11.20 5.18
N GLN A 884 63.43 -11.06 6.51
CA GLN A 884 62.96 -12.09 7.43
C GLN A 884 61.46 -12.35 7.27
N ILE A 885 60.64 -11.30 7.18
CA ILE A 885 59.19 -11.43 6.94
C ILE A 885 58.93 -12.08 5.58
N TRP A 886 59.66 -11.69 4.53
CA TRP A 886 59.54 -12.30 3.22
C TRP A 886 59.90 -13.79 3.21
N GLN A 887 60.97 -14.18 3.91
CA GLN A 887 61.35 -15.59 4.08
C GLN A 887 60.26 -16.37 4.82
N LEU A 888 59.61 -15.78 5.83
CA LEU A 888 58.48 -16.40 6.52
C LEU A 888 57.27 -16.57 5.58
N VAL A 889 56.89 -15.52 4.84
CA VAL A 889 55.82 -15.56 3.82
C VAL A 889 56.11 -16.61 2.74
N GLN A 890 57.39 -16.73 2.34
CA GLN A 890 57.87 -17.71 1.36
C GLN A 890 57.94 -19.12 1.89
N ASN A 891 58.04 -19.37 3.21
CA ASN A 891 58.22 -20.71 3.76
C ASN A 891 56.92 -21.32 4.31
N HIS A 892 55.87 -20.52 4.55
CA HIS A 892 54.57 -20.95 5.10
C HIS A 892 53.86 -22.04 4.28
N GLU A 893 53.15 -22.99 4.91
CA GLU A 893 52.52 -24.12 4.19
C GLU A 893 51.26 -23.75 3.38
N HIS A 894 50.58 -22.64 3.72
CA HIS A 894 49.31 -22.20 3.13
C HIS A 894 49.43 -20.94 2.25
N ARG A 895 50.42 -20.90 1.36
CA ARG A 895 50.71 -19.73 0.49
C ARG A 895 49.66 -19.57 -0.61
N ASP A 896 49.15 -18.35 -0.83
CA ASP A 896 48.41 -18.05 -2.04
C ASP A 896 49.37 -17.68 -3.19
N LEU A 897 49.56 -18.63 -4.12
CA LEU A 897 50.44 -18.48 -5.28
C LEU A 897 50.00 -17.36 -6.23
N LYS A 898 48.71 -16.99 -6.29
CA LYS A 898 48.22 -15.91 -7.15
C LYS A 898 48.53 -14.53 -6.59
N LEU A 899 48.41 -14.35 -5.27
CA LEU A 899 48.79 -13.10 -4.60
C LEU A 899 50.31 -12.93 -4.60
N MET A 900 51.07 -14.00 -4.37
CA MET A 900 52.53 -13.94 -4.38
C MET A 900 53.10 -13.59 -5.77
N THR A 901 52.55 -14.14 -6.85
CA THR A 901 52.96 -13.79 -8.23
C THR A 901 52.69 -12.32 -8.54
N LYS A 902 51.52 -11.80 -8.17
CA LYS A 902 51.19 -10.37 -8.28
C LYS A 902 52.12 -9.48 -7.44
N THR A 903 52.49 -9.91 -6.24
CA THR A 903 53.45 -9.18 -5.41
C THR A 903 54.83 -9.14 -6.03
N ILE A 904 55.30 -10.25 -6.61
CA ILE A 904 56.59 -10.29 -7.33
C ILE A 904 56.55 -9.38 -8.56
N GLU A 905 55.45 -9.36 -9.31
CA GLU A 905 55.26 -8.42 -10.43
C GLU A 905 55.23 -6.95 -9.96
N PHE A 906 54.58 -6.66 -8.84
CA PHE A 906 54.57 -5.33 -8.23
C PHE A 906 55.97 -4.90 -7.79
N LEU A 907 56.73 -5.78 -7.14
CA LEU A 907 58.10 -5.52 -6.71
C LEU A 907 59.03 -5.24 -7.91
N LYS A 908 58.89 -6.02 -8.99
CA LYS A 908 59.63 -5.80 -10.26
C LYS A 908 59.32 -4.47 -10.94
N LYS A 909 58.16 -3.86 -10.68
CA LYS A 909 57.78 -2.54 -11.21
C LYS A 909 58.26 -1.38 -10.35
N LYS A 910 58.61 -1.64 -9.08
CA LYS A 910 59.03 -0.61 -8.11
C LYS A 910 60.55 -0.47 -8.03
N THR A 911 61.29 -1.54 -8.32
CA THR A 911 62.72 -1.51 -8.68
C THR A 911 62.91 -0.93 -10.07
#